data_AF-A0A0Q9LK98-F1
#
_entry.id   AF-A0A0Q9LK98-F1
#
_cell.length_a   1.000
_cell.length_b   1.000
_cell.length_c   1.000
_cell.angle_alpha   90.00
_cell.angle_beta   90.00
_cell.angle_gamma   90.00
#
_symmetry.space_group_name_H-M   'P 1'
#
loop_
_entity.id
_entity.type
_entity.pdbx_description
1 polymer ?
#
loop_
_entity_poly.entity_id
_entity_poly.type
_entity_poly.pdbx_seq_one_letter_code
_entity_poly.pdbx_strand_id
1 'polypeptide(L)'
;MKLLSVRPIPRDKETLSSFFLRIADGNGIPYLDVRRKVNIGSVSYLNSTNMFKVDWFPHLIDTRLLAQFVGASIEKIRTLTFLTILDKFFDDPDQEERRYRSFIRPYMITKVRRFCPHCIKEKKGFKLIWQINEIEICLEHQGILKSHCHECNQSQPYFYEKLNEFICKNCNHSLTDKEDLIKGINDEILKDEQIRIYSDWEYLLNPSFSLTSKLENYSLEQSLAIKLLYISQNQAAIFNKREITLFSPIIVQNLTALIRTGKSTKRVLLTDVFKVTSYCGLSIAEFSKIKVPISYIVSLNPHVEELSAGYCVTPWCSSFGVATGMRPIDIRRRGYNGVYFTRVHVCIECYMQYGFYQKEWREIKGDIDLFIEVAKLIEQGITRRTLTSTLKIDYHRSCLIMAYLLRFSLIDSDKFSQFIPKKAPKNLKENFVRILEEYFESPEKMYYKAKKIYGWAPIDFYYYFFDPEVQNIYLFQPPTYKTNSSMKRELAFLEVERKLEGFFQNDNEISIKQVAASISIGRTTISTQKYGDIKEAIIKGKQVQSLTKRENNRQYFLSVFEDYKRNQEHLGKSLFCDDIYKYIGRNSSYLRKYYPDISDWFSEQVKESKERFRKVRLENWHLDIETAIPIVYEKYGRLSQNLVGDYFGIININARKGFYYQVKKMIKDEIERFLAFKVHG
;
A
#
# COMPACT_ATOMS: atom_id res chain seq x y z
N MET A 1 -22.07 -11.53 -16.48
CA MET A 1 -21.87 -10.14 -16.03
C MET A 1 -22.56 -9.22 -17.04
N LYS A 2 -23.52 -8.37 -16.64
CA LYS A 2 -24.27 -7.54 -17.60
C LYS A 2 -23.38 -6.40 -18.10
N LEU A 3 -23.17 -6.34 -19.42
CA LEU A 3 -22.50 -5.23 -20.09
C LEU A 3 -23.30 -3.93 -19.93
N LEU A 4 -22.63 -2.78 -20.07
CA LEU A 4 -23.32 -1.49 -20.11
C LEU A 4 -24.11 -1.36 -21.43
N SER A 5 -25.27 -0.70 -21.34
CA SER A 5 -26.17 -0.50 -22.48
C SER A 5 -25.58 0.50 -23.47
N VAL A 6 -25.00 1.60 -22.96
CA VAL A 6 -24.27 2.59 -23.75
C VAL A 6 -22.77 2.42 -23.50
N ARG A 7 -21.99 2.32 -24.58
CA ARG A 7 -20.55 2.06 -24.53
C ARG A 7 -19.80 3.16 -25.26
N PRO A 8 -19.51 4.29 -24.59
CA PRO A 8 -18.76 5.36 -25.21
C PRO A 8 -17.37 4.85 -25.65
N ILE A 9 -16.93 5.25 -26.83
CA ILE A 9 -15.57 4.98 -27.29
C ILE A 9 -14.60 5.96 -26.60
N PRO A 10 -13.46 5.48 -26.06
CA PRO A 10 -12.40 6.34 -25.54
C PRO A 10 -11.90 7.32 -26.61
N ARG A 11 -11.91 8.62 -26.30
CA ARG A 11 -11.41 9.63 -27.24
C ARG A 11 -9.88 9.72 -27.19
N ASP A 12 -9.31 10.27 -28.26
CA ASP A 12 -7.87 10.51 -28.29
C ASP A 12 -7.45 11.53 -27.23
N LYS A 13 -6.36 11.24 -26.52
CA LYS A 13 -5.78 12.04 -25.43
C LYS A 13 -6.74 12.36 -24.26
N GLU A 14 -7.89 11.69 -24.16
CA GLU A 14 -8.87 11.88 -23.08
C GLU A 14 -8.36 11.33 -21.75
N THR A 15 -8.75 11.93 -20.61
CA THR A 15 -8.44 11.35 -19.29
C THR A 15 -9.40 10.23 -18.92
N LEU A 16 -8.94 9.25 -18.14
CA LEU A 16 -9.78 8.15 -17.66
C LEU A 16 -10.97 8.64 -16.81
N SER A 17 -10.77 9.67 -15.98
CA SER A 17 -11.83 10.32 -15.21
C SER A 17 -12.88 11.00 -16.08
N SER A 18 -12.49 11.63 -17.20
CA SER A 18 -13.40 12.19 -18.22
C SER A 18 -14.19 11.08 -18.90
N PHE A 19 -13.50 9.99 -19.22
CA PHE A 19 -14.12 8.83 -19.85
C PHE A 19 -15.16 8.18 -18.93
N PHE A 20 -14.86 8.03 -17.64
CA PHE A 20 -15.82 7.55 -16.63
C PHE A 20 -17.05 8.45 -16.48
N LEU A 21 -16.87 9.78 -16.53
CA LEU A 21 -17.97 10.73 -16.53
C LEU A 21 -18.91 10.50 -17.73
N ARG A 22 -18.38 10.28 -18.93
CA ARG A 22 -19.17 9.95 -20.12
C ARG A 22 -19.87 8.59 -20.05
N ILE A 23 -19.21 7.59 -19.46
CA ILE A 23 -19.83 6.27 -19.22
C ILE A 23 -21.02 6.41 -18.28
N ALA A 24 -20.84 7.15 -17.20
CA ALA A 24 -21.85 7.39 -16.18
C ALA A 24 -23.08 8.10 -16.78
N ASP A 25 -22.84 9.22 -17.46
CA ASP A 25 -23.84 10.02 -18.16
C ASP A 25 -24.60 9.21 -19.21
N GLY A 26 -23.87 8.54 -20.12
CA GLY A 26 -24.48 7.75 -21.19
C GLY A 26 -25.33 6.58 -20.69
N ASN A 27 -25.13 6.10 -19.46
CA ASN A 27 -25.92 5.01 -18.87
C ASN A 27 -26.88 5.50 -17.76
N GLY A 28 -26.98 6.81 -17.50
CA GLY A 28 -27.84 7.36 -16.45
C GLY A 28 -27.53 6.82 -15.05
N ILE A 29 -26.25 6.56 -14.76
CA ILE A 29 -25.79 6.05 -13.46
C ILE A 29 -24.79 6.99 -12.80
N PRO A 30 -24.67 7.02 -11.46
CA PRO A 30 -23.66 7.83 -10.80
C PRO A 30 -22.25 7.39 -11.17
N TYR A 31 -21.34 8.36 -11.36
CA TYR A 31 -19.92 8.10 -11.62
C TYR A 31 -19.29 7.14 -10.59
N LEU A 32 -19.62 7.31 -9.31
CA LEU A 32 -19.07 6.49 -8.24
C LEU A 32 -19.43 5.02 -8.39
N ASP A 33 -20.57 4.70 -9.03
CA ASP A 33 -20.99 3.33 -9.25
C ASP A 33 -20.22 2.69 -10.41
N VAL A 34 -19.94 3.45 -11.48
CA VAL A 34 -19.00 3.02 -12.54
C VAL A 34 -17.65 2.69 -11.92
N ARG A 35 -17.11 3.63 -11.12
CA ARG A 35 -15.80 3.47 -10.47
C ARG A 35 -15.78 2.31 -9.49
N ARG A 36 -16.80 2.14 -8.65
CA ARG A 36 -16.89 1.07 -7.65
C ARG A 36 -16.86 -0.31 -8.30
N LYS A 37 -17.51 -0.48 -9.45
CA LYS A 37 -17.53 -1.76 -10.17
C LYS A 37 -16.15 -2.19 -10.67
N VAL A 38 -15.29 -1.24 -11.02
CA VAL A 38 -13.95 -1.51 -11.55
C VAL A 38 -12.85 -1.27 -10.53
N ASN A 39 -13.15 -0.89 -9.29
CA ASN A 39 -12.14 -0.54 -8.31
C ASN A 39 -11.57 -1.78 -7.61
N ILE A 40 -10.27 -2.01 -7.76
CA ILE A 40 -9.53 -3.10 -7.07
C ILE A 40 -8.79 -2.61 -5.82
N GLY A 41 -8.67 -1.29 -5.63
CA GLY A 41 -8.07 -0.70 -4.44
C GLY A 41 -8.98 -0.70 -3.20
N SER A 42 -8.46 -0.26 -2.06
CA SER A 42 -9.28 -0.06 -0.85
C SER A 42 -10.47 0.90 -1.10
N VAL A 43 -11.58 0.70 -0.39
CA VAL A 43 -12.78 1.57 -0.45
C VAL A 43 -12.43 3.05 -0.18
N SER A 44 -11.38 3.32 0.60
CA SER A 44 -10.91 4.69 0.87
C SER A 44 -10.47 5.47 -0.38
N TYR A 45 -10.11 4.77 -1.45
CA TYR A 45 -9.76 5.40 -2.73
C TYR A 45 -10.98 5.93 -3.47
N LEU A 46 -12.19 5.44 -3.18
CA LEU A 46 -13.45 5.94 -3.74
C LEU A 46 -13.83 7.34 -3.20
N ASN A 47 -13.11 7.88 -2.21
CA ASN A 47 -13.34 9.22 -1.71
C ASN A 47 -13.05 10.30 -2.77
N SER A 48 -13.88 11.35 -2.78
CA SER A 48 -13.83 12.46 -3.75
C SER A 48 -12.48 13.18 -3.80
N THR A 49 -11.75 13.25 -2.68
CA THR A 49 -10.41 13.87 -2.60
C THR A 49 -9.31 13.10 -3.36
N ASN A 50 -9.58 11.85 -3.73
CA ASN A 50 -8.64 10.96 -4.40
C ASN A 50 -9.02 10.72 -5.88
N MET A 51 -9.92 11.50 -6.46
CA MET A 51 -10.43 11.24 -7.81
C MET A 51 -9.35 11.35 -8.89
N PHE A 52 -8.41 12.29 -8.76
CA PHE A 52 -7.28 12.41 -9.69
C PHE A 52 -6.43 11.13 -9.79
N LYS A 53 -6.50 10.26 -8.77
CA LYS A 53 -5.71 9.03 -8.76
C LYS A 53 -6.11 8.06 -9.85
N VAL A 54 -7.33 8.10 -10.38
CA VAL A 54 -7.72 7.19 -11.48
C VAL A 54 -6.91 7.44 -12.74
N ASP A 55 -6.54 8.70 -13.00
CA ASP A 55 -5.75 9.08 -14.18
C ASP A 55 -4.27 8.73 -14.02
N TRP A 56 -3.82 8.49 -12.78
CA TRP A 56 -2.40 8.31 -12.45
C TRP A 56 -2.03 6.87 -12.09
N PHE A 57 -2.96 6.17 -11.44
CA PHE A 57 -2.76 4.89 -10.80
C PHE A 57 -3.80 3.90 -11.34
N PRO A 58 -3.65 3.39 -12.57
CA PRO A 58 -4.59 2.43 -13.11
C PRO A 58 -4.63 1.13 -12.32
N HIS A 59 -3.63 0.78 -11.51
CA HIS A 59 -3.75 -0.35 -10.57
C HIS A 59 -4.83 -0.15 -9.50
N LEU A 60 -5.45 1.03 -9.39
CA LEU A 60 -6.66 1.20 -8.59
C LEU A 60 -7.91 0.67 -9.31
N ILE A 61 -7.78 0.36 -10.60
CA ILE A 61 -8.85 -0.02 -11.52
C ILE A 61 -8.50 -1.36 -12.17
N ASP A 62 -9.47 -2.28 -12.21
CA ASP A 62 -9.40 -3.44 -13.08
C ASP A 62 -9.60 -2.99 -14.53
N THR A 63 -8.49 -2.76 -15.23
CA THR A 63 -8.48 -2.31 -16.63
C THR A 63 -9.05 -3.36 -17.56
N ARG A 64 -8.95 -4.65 -17.23
CA ARG A 64 -9.53 -5.75 -18.02
C ARG A 64 -11.05 -5.73 -17.91
N LEU A 65 -11.57 -5.60 -16.69
CA LEU A 65 -13.00 -5.49 -16.44
C LEU A 65 -13.59 -4.22 -17.10
N LEU A 66 -12.90 -3.09 -16.97
CA LEU A 66 -13.31 -1.86 -17.63
C LEU A 66 -13.34 -2.01 -19.16
N ALA A 67 -12.28 -2.57 -19.74
CA ALA A 67 -12.18 -2.87 -21.18
C ALA A 67 -13.37 -3.73 -21.64
N GLN A 68 -13.72 -4.77 -20.88
CA GLN A 68 -14.90 -5.60 -21.16
C GLN A 68 -16.21 -4.81 -21.07
N PHE A 69 -16.39 -3.95 -20.05
CA PHE A 69 -17.61 -3.17 -19.88
C PHE A 69 -17.89 -2.22 -21.04
N VAL A 70 -16.85 -1.60 -21.60
CA VAL A 70 -16.99 -0.60 -22.66
C VAL A 70 -16.68 -1.15 -24.05
N GLY A 71 -16.20 -2.39 -24.17
CA GLY A 71 -15.79 -2.98 -25.44
C GLY A 71 -14.57 -2.29 -26.07
N ALA A 72 -13.62 -1.82 -25.27
CA ALA A 72 -12.36 -1.24 -25.74
C ALA A 72 -11.17 -2.16 -25.45
N SER A 73 -10.04 -1.97 -26.14
CA SER A 73 -8.82 -2.70 -25.79
C SER A 73 -8.20 -2.17 -24.50
N ILE A 74 -7.43 -3.02 -23.82
CA ILE A 74 -6.72 -2.66 -22.58
C ILE A 74 -5.72 -1.53 -22.87
N GLU A 75 -5.03 -1.61 -24.01
CA GLU A 75 -4.06 -0.62 -24.47
C GLU A 75 -4.73 0.74 -24.64
N LYS A 76 -5.93 0.78 -25.25
CA LYS A 76 -6.67 2.02 -25.41
C LYS A 76 -7.08 2.63 -24.07
N ILE A 77 -7.51 1.82 -23.10
CA ILE A 77 -7.79 2.29 -21.73
C ILE A 77 -6.52 2.83 -21.06
N ARG A 78 -5.36 2.18 -21.23
CA ARG A 78 -4.08 2.63 -20.67
C ARG A 78 -3.69 4.02 -21.20
N THR A 79 -3.97 4.32 -22.46
CA THR A 79 -3.71 5.67 -23.04
C THR A 79 -4.50 6.81 -22.39
N LEU A 80 -5.53 6.49 -21.59
CA LEU A 80 -6.29 7.48 -20.82
C LEU A 80 -5.64 7.84 -19.48
N THR A 81 -4.48 7.24 -19.18
CA THR A 81 -3.77 7.37 -17.90
C THR A 81 -2.29 7.70 -18.13
N PHE A 82 -1.60 8.14 -17.07
CA PHE A 82 -0.15 8.39 -17.11
C PHE A 82 0.71 7.12 -17.03
N LEU A 83 0.12 5.92 -17.08
CA LEU A 83 0.86 4.66 -17.02
C LEU A 83 1.83 4.49 -18.20
N THR A 84 1.47 5.02 -19.37
CA THR A 84 2.31 4.96 -20.58
C THR A 84 3.68 5.63 -20.40
N ILE A 85 3.82 6.54 -19.42
CA ILE A 85 5.09 7.15 -19.04
C ILE A 85 5.94 6.13 -18.28
N LEU A 86 5.34 5.38 -17.36
CA LEU A 86 6.03 4.43 -16.49
C LEU A 86 6.51 3.20 -17.25
N ASP A 87 5.76 2.80 -18.28
CA ASP A 87 6.16 1.78 -19.25
C ASP A 87 7.53 2.10 -19.91
N LYS A 88 7.99 3.36 -19.85
CA LYS A 88 9.30 3.78 -20.39
C LYS A 88 10.45 3.70 -19.39
N PHE A 89 10.16 3.44 -18.11
CA PHE A 89 11.14 3.41 -17.02
C PHE A 89 11.26 2.03 -16.37
N PHE A 90 10.19 1.23 -16.36
CA PHE A 90 10.13 -0.03 -15.62
C PHE A 90 9.79 -1.21 -16.53
N ASP A 91 10.39 -2.37 -16.26
CA ASP A 91 10.05 -3.63 -16.93
C ASP A 91 8.63 -4.11 -16.56
N ASP A 92 8.24 -3.92 -15.30
CA ASP A 92 6.90 -4.21 -14.79
C ASP A 92 6.35 -2.99 -14.03
N PRO A 93 5.68 -2.07 -14.73
CA PRO A 93 5.17 -0.83 -14.14
C PRO A 93 4.07 -1.11 -13.11
N ASP A 94 3.29 -2.19 -13.24
CA ASP A 94 2.17 -2.47 -12.34
C ASP A 94 2.66 -2.84 -10.93
N GLN A 95 3.85 -3.42 -10.79
CA GLN A 95 4.47 -3.76 -9.50
C GLN A 95 5.11 -2.57 -8.77
N GLU A 96 5.24 -1.43 -9.42
CA GLU A 96 5.99 -0.29 -8.90
C GLU A 96 5.11 0.77 -8.21
N GLU A 97 3.86 0.44 -7.84
CA GLU A 97 2.84 1.34 -7.24
C GLU A 97 3.43 2.37 -6.26
N ARG A 98 4.29 1.91 -5.34
CA ARG A 98 4.86 2.75 -4.28
C ARG A 98 5.69 3.91 -4.83
N ARG A 99 6.29 3.75 -6.02
CA ARG A 99 7.16 4.73 -6.67
C ARG A 99 6.41 5.76 -7.49
N TYR A 100 5.20 5.43 -7.98
CA TYR A 100 4.39 6.32 -8.83
C TYR A 100 4.21 7.69 -8.18
N ARG A 101 3.90 7.69 -6.88
CA ARG A 101 3.60 8.92 -6.13
C ARG A 101 4.79 9.87 -6.05
N SER A 102 6.03 9.37 -5.95
CA SER A 102 7.21 10.24 -5.97
C SER A 102 7.63 10.61 -7.40
N PHE A 103 7.33 9.74 -8.37
CA PHE A 103 7.81 9.86 -9.74
C PHE A 103 7.01 10.87 -10.57
N ILE A 104 5.68 10.75 -10.60
CA ILE A 104 4.80 11.56 -11.46
C ILE A 104 4.28 12.81 -10.76
N ARG A 105 3.96 12.71 -9.46
CA ARG A 105 3.24 13.75 -8.71
C ARG A 105 3.83 15.16 -8.81
N PRO A 106 5.17 15.39 -8.83
CA PRO A 106 5.71 16.74 -8.94
C PRO A 106 5.26 17.50 -10.20
N TYR A 107 4.90 16.77 -11.26
CA TYR A 107 4.54 17.31 -12.56
C TYR A 107 3.04 17.50 -12.75
N MET A 108 2.22 17.12 -11.78
CA MET A 108 0.78 16.98 -12.00
C MET A 108 -0.06 17.86 -11.09
N ILE A 109 -1.14 18.37 -11.69
CA ILE A 109 -2.20 19.11 -11.02
C ILE A 109 -3.20 18.13 -10.42
N THR A 110 -3.40 18.24 -9.10
CA THR A 110 -4.26 17.30 -8.34
C THR A 110 -5.54 17.90 -7.80
N LYS A 111 -5.56 19.22 -7.60
CA LYS A 111 -6.63 19.91 -6.86
C LYS A 111 -7.72 20.43 -7.78
N VAL A 112 -7.34 20.92 -8.96
CA VAL A 112 -8.24 21.58 -9.91
C VAL A 112 -8.24 20.86 -11.23
N ARG A 113 -9.34 20.97 -11.98
CA ARG A 113 -9.42 20.50 -13.36
C ARG A 113 -9.06 21.64 -14.30
N ARG A 114 -7.98 21.47 -15.08
CA ARG A 114 -7.70 22.39 -16.20
C ARG A 114 -8.47 22.03 -17.46
N PHE A 115 -8.90 23.04 -18.22
CA PHE A 115 -9.64 22.88 -19.46
C PHE A 115 -9.48 24.07 -20.42
N CYS A 116 -9.70 23.81 -21.70
CA CYS A 116 -9.93 24.84 -22.71
C CYS A 116 -11.44 24.92 -23.01
N PRO A 117 -12.11 26.07 -22.81
CA PRO A 117 -13.54 26.25 -23.10
C PRO A 117 -13.97 25.82 -24.52
N HIS A 118 -13.18 26.15 -25.55
CA HIS A 118 -13.49 25.75 -26.92
C HIS A 118 -13.37 24.25 -27.14
N CYS A 119 -12.26 23.62 -26.71
CA CYS A 119 -12.12 22.17 -26.84
C CYS A 119 -13.23 21.38 -26.13
N ILE A 120 -13.66 21.80 -24.93
CA ILE A 120 -14.73 21.08 -24.23
C ILE A 120 -16.09 21.29 -24.91
N LYS A 121 -16.33 22.47 -25.53
CA LYS A 121 -17.52 22.73 -26.36
C LYS A 121 -17.54 21.85 -27.61
N GLU A 122 -16.42 21.73 -28.31
CA GLU A 122 -16.29 20.98 -29.56
C GLU A 122 -16.22 19.45 -29.34
N LYS A 123 -15.31 19.01 -28.48
CA LYS A 123 -14.90 17.60 -28.34
C LYS A 123 -15.53 16.90 -27.14
N LYS A 124 -16.22 17.64 -26.26
CA LYS A 124 -16.93 17.15 -25.07
C LYS A 124 -16.08 16.28 -24.13
N GLY A 125 -14.83 16.64 -23.86
CA GLY A 125 -13.99 15.87 -22.94
C GLY A 125 -12.74 16.63 -22.50
N PHE A 126 -12.09 16.12 -21.45
CA PHE A 126 -10.86 16.70 -20.91
C PHE A 126 -9.63 15.92 -21.37
N LYS A 127 -8.56 16.63 -21.73
CA LYS A 127 -7.30 16.00 -22.14
C LYS A 127 -6.40 15.69 -20.96
N LEU A 128 -5.68 14.58 -21.06
CA LEU A 128 -4.75 14.10 -20.03
C LEU A 128 -3.59 15.08 -19.85
N ILE A 129 -3.05 15.57 -20.97
CA ILE A 129 -1.91 16.48 -21.01
C ILE A 129 -2.17 17.81 -20.26
N TRP A 130 -3.43 18.26 -20.19
CA TRP A 130 -3.77 19.50 -19.48
C TRP A 130 -3.62 19.42 -17.97
N GLN A 131 -3.46 18.22 -17.40
CA GLN A 131 -3.21 18.06 -15.96
C GLN A 131 -1.72 18.09 -15.61
N ILE A 132 -0.84 18.32 -16.58
CA ILE A 132 0.58 18.57 -16.35
C ILE A 132 0.77 20.05 -15.94
N ASN A 133 1.60 20.29 -14.92
CA ASN A 133 1.85 21.62 -14.36
C ASN A 133 2.43 22.59 -15.40
N GLU A 134 3.34 22.11 -16.24
CA GLU A 134 4.09 22.89 -17.25
C GLU A 134 3.25 23.24 -18.48
N ILE A 135 2.10 22.60 -18.68
CA ILE A 135 1.22 22.81 -19.84
C ILE A 135 0.25 23.92 -19.51
N GLU A 136 0.48 25.11 -20.05
CA GLU A 136 -0.26 26.32 -19.70
C GLU A 136 -1.32 26.72 -20.72
N ILE A 137 -1.09 26.34 -21.98
CA ILE A 137 -1.85 26.83 -23.13
C ILE A 137 -2.50 25.66 -23.85
N CYS A 138 -3.62 25.89 -24.52
CA CYS A 138 -4.19 24.95 -25.47
C CYS A 138 -3.58 25.22 -26.84
N LEU A 139 -2.84 24.27 -27.41
CA LEU A 139 -2.28 24.44 -28.76
C LEU A 139 -3.33 24.51 -29.88
N GLU A 140 -4.52 23.90 -29.68
CA GLU A 140 -5.57 23.89 -30.71
C GLU A 140 -6.25 25.26 -30.86
N HIS A 141 -6.46 25.96 -29.75
CA HIS A 141 -7.16 27.25 -29.72
C HIS A 141 -6.25 28.41 -29.28
N GLN A 142 -4.95 28.15 -29.14
CA GLN A 142 -3.90 29.11 -28.76
C GLN A 142 -4.23 29.98 -27.52
N GLY A 143 -4.94 29.42 -26.55
CA GLY A 143 -5.45 30.12 -25.37
C GLY A 143 -4.99 29.53 -24.05
N ILE A 144 -4.89 30.35 -23.01
CA ILE A 144 -4.53 29.90 -21.66
C ILE A 144 -5.59 28.93 -21.12
N LEU A 145 -5.16 27.75 -20.66
CA LEU A 145 -6.01 26.76 -20.02
C LEU A 145 -6.57 27.32 -18.71
N LYS A 146 -7.89 27.23 -18.54
CA LYS A 146 -8.61 27.71 -17.36
C LYS A 146 -8.75 26.61 -16.32
N SER A 147 -8.84 27.00 -15.06
CA SER A 147 -9.15 26.12 -13.92
C SER A 147 -10.27 26.70 -13.04
N HIS A 148 -10.86 27.83 -13.45
CA HIS A 148 -11.87 28.57 -12.72
C HIS A 148 -13.07 28.82 -13.63
N CYS A 149 -14.26 28.94 -13.03
CA CYS A 149 -15.45 29.36 -13.77
C CYS A 149 -15.36 30.84 -14.12
N HIS A 150 -15.75 31.21 -15.32
CA HIS A 150 -15.69 32.60 -15.77
C HIS A 150 -16.76 33.51 -15.16
N GLU A 151 -17.85 32.95 -14.63
CA GLU A 151 -18.91 33.73 -13.97
C GLU A 151 -18.62 33.97 -12.49
N CYS A 152 -18.37 32.91 -11.72
CA CYS A 152 -18.17 33.04 -10.27
C CYS A 152 -16.71 33.06 -9.83
N ASN A 153 -15.76 32.92 -10.76
CA ASN A 153 -14.32 32.84 -10.52
C ASN A 153 -13.87 31.75 -9.52
N GLN A 154 -14.74 30.80 -9.21
CA GLN A 154 -14.39 29.69 -8.31
C GLN A 154 -13.66 28.58 -9.07
N SER A 155 -12.63 28.02 -8.42
CA SER A 155 -11.88 26.89 -8.98
C SER A 155 -12.77 25.68 -9.21
N GLN A 156 -12.58 25.01 -10.35
CA GLN A 156 -13.27 23.77 -10.65
C GLN A 156 -12.47 22.62 -10.05
N PRO A 157 -13.05 21.83 -9.14
CA PRO A 157 -12.31 20.72 -8.56
C PRO A 157 -12.02 19.69 -9.65
N TYR A 158 -11.01 18.86 -9.41
CA TYR A 158 -10.62 17.81 -10.35
C TYR A 158 -11.80 16.93 -10.81
N PHE A 159 -12.75 16.70 -9.90
CA PHE A 159 -13.95 15.92 -10.16
C PHE A 159 -15.18 16.51 -9.45
N TYR A 160 -16.31 16.52 -10.16
CA TYR A 160 -17.67 16.58 -9.63
C TYR A 160 -18.62 16.04 -10.70
N GLU A 161 -19.84 15.64 -10.29
CA GLU A 161 -20.76 14.86 -11.12
C GLU A 161 -21.20 15.60 -12.40
N LYS A 162 -21.58 16.88 -12.29
CA LYS A 162 -22.00 17.71 -13.44
C LYS A 162 -20.86 18.22 -14.32
N LEU A 163 -19.63 17.75 -14.13
CA LEU A 163 -18.47 18.19 -14.92
C LEU A 163 -18.55 17.66 -16.36
N ASN A 164 -19.27 16.55 -16.59
CA ASN A 164 -19.53 16.01 -17.92
C ASN A 164 -20.41 16.94 -18.78
N GLU A 165 -21.30 17.68 -18.13
CA GLU A 165 -22.15 18.71 -18.74
C GLU A 165 -21.42 20.05 -18.87
N PHE A 166 -20.15 20.11 -18.43
CA PHE A 166 -19.33 21.32 -18.39
C PHE A 166 -19.97 22.46 -17.58
N ILE A 167 -20.68 22.14 -16.50
CA ILE A 167 -21.40 23.11 -15.66
C ILE A 167 -20.61 23.41 -14.40
N CYS A 168 -20.29 24.66 -14.09
CA CYS A 168 -19.59 25.06 -12.87
C CYS A 168 -20.19 24.46 -11.59
N LYS A 169 -19.35 23.84 -10.75
CA LYS A 169 -19.78 23.26 -9.46
C LYS A 169 -20.48 24.26 -8.53
N ASN A 170 -20.08 25.52 -8.57
CA ASN A 170 -20.48 26.50 -7.55
C ASN A 170 -21.67 27.38 -7.98
N CYS A 171 -21.70 27.84 -9.24
CA CYS A 171 -22.78 28.73 -9.73
C CYS A 171 -23.68 28.11 -10.79
N ASN A 172 -23.48 26.84 -11.15
CA ASN A 172 -24.21 26.12 -12.21
C ASN A 172 -24.18 26.76 -13.62
N HIS A 173 -23.34 27.76 -13.87
CA HIS A 173 -23.16 28.30 -15.22
C HIS A 173 -22.28 27.38 -16.05
N SER A 174 -22.54 27.31 -17.35
CA SER A 174 -21.71 26.56 -18.28
C SER A 174 -20.26 27.09 -18.27
N LEU A 175 -19.30 26.20 -18.45
CA LEU A 175 -17.89 26.51 -18.60
C LEU A 175 -17.51 26.83 -20.06
N THR A 176 -18.47 26.75 -20.99
CA THR A 176 -18.28 26.99 -22.44
C THR A 176 -18.71 28.35 -22.94
N ASP A 177 -19.49 29.12 -22.15
CA ASP A 177 -20.35 30.18 -22.70
C ASP A 177 -19.69 31.53 -22.99
N LYS A 178 -18.37 31.68 -22.75
CA LYS A 178 -17.63 32.91 -23.08
C LYS A 178 -16.44 32.63 -23.99
N GLU A 179 -16.62 32.89 -25.29
CA GLU A 179 -15.58 32.78 -26.33
C GLU A 179 -14.53 33.91 -26.21
N ASP A 180 -14.94 35.11 -25.79
CA ASP A 180 -14.07 36.30 -25.69
C ASP A 180 -12.96 36.22 -24.62
N LEU A 181 -12.93 35.17 -23.80
CA LEU A 181 -11.98 35.02 -22.69
C LEU A 181 -10.67 34.33 -23.07
N ILE A 182 -10.55 33.86 -24.30
CA ILE A 182 -9.27 33.43 -24.86
C ILE A 182 -8.68 34.63 -25.58
N LYS A 183 -8.06 35.51 -24.79
CA LYS A 183 -7.06 36.41 -25.35
C LYS A 183 -6.00 35.51 -25.97
N GLY A 184 -5.87 35.56 -27.29
CA GLY A 184 -4.77 34.93 -28.00
C GLY A 184 -3.47 35.33 -27.31
N ILE A 185 -2.61 34.35 -27.06
CA ILE A 185 -1.31 34.62 -26.46
C ILE A 185 -0.50 35.37 -27.52
N ASN A 186 -0.12 36.61 -27.26
CA ASN A 186 0.73 37.38 -28.18
C ASN A 186 2.22 37.14 -27.92
N ASP A 187 2.56 36.39 -26.86
CA ASP A 187 3.92 36.01 -26.52
C ASP A 187 4.34 34.80 -27.36
N GLU A 188 5.08 35.06 -28.44
CA GLU A 188 5.63 34.03 -29.33
C GLU A 188 6.65 33.13 -28.61
N ILE A 189 7.42 33.67 -27.66
CA ILE A 189 8.41 32.91 -26.89
C ILE A 189 7.69 31.85 -26.04
N LEU A 190 6.65 32.26 -25.32
CA LEU A 190 5.83 31.32 -24.54
C LEU A 190 5.17 30.26 -25.44
N LYS A 191 4.71 30.63 -26.63
CA LYS A 191 4.14 29.67 -27.59
C LYS A 191 5.16 28.62 -28.01
N ASP A 192 6.35 29.04 -28.41
CA ASP A 192 7.40 28.14 -28.87
C ASP A 192 7.87 27.20 -27.75
N GLU A 193 8.02 27.72 -26.52
CA GLU A 193 8.31 26.90 -25.35
C GLU A 193 7.21 25.86 -25.10
N GLN A 194 5.94 26.27 -25.15
CA GLN A 194 4.82 25.36 -24.95
C GLN A 194 4.71 24.32 -26.07
N ILE A 195 5.00 24.66 -27.33
CA ILE A 195 5.06 23.69 -28.43
C ILE A 195 6.09 22.60 -28.12
N ARG A 196 7.28 22.98 -27.64
CA ARG A 196 8.31 22.03 -27.22
C ARG A 196 7.83 21.15 -26.06
N ILE A 197 7.29 21.75 -25.00
CA ILE A 197 6.78 21.01 -23.82
C ILE A 197 5.68 20.02 -24.23
N TYR A 198 4.76 20.43 -25.11
CA TYR A 198 3.74 19.55 -25.67
C TYR A 198 4.36 18.38 -26.43
N SER A 199 5.33 18.63 -27.31
CA SER A 199 6.00 17.58 -28.07
C SER A 199 6.66 16.54 -27.15
N ASP A 200 7.37 17.01 -26.12
CA ASP A 200 8.04 16.15 -25.15
C ASP A 200 7.04 15.28 -24.35
N TRP A 201 5.96 15.88 -23.85
CA TRP A 201 4.93 15.14 -23.10
C TRP A 201 4.08 14.23 -23.98
N GLU A 202 3.77 14.61 -25.21
CA GLU A 202 3.07 13.73 -26.16
C GLU A 202 3.93 12.52 -26.53
N TYR A 203 5.25 12.70 -26.66
CA TYR A 203 6.18 11.59 -26.83
C TYR A 203 6.15 10.65 -25.62
N LEU A 204 6.17 11.19 -24.40
CA LEU A 204 6.08 10.42 -23.16
C LEU A 204 4.72 9.73 -22.99
N LEU A 205 3.63 10.31 -23.46
CA LEU A 205 2.30 9.73 -23.32
C LEU A 205 1.98 8.68 -24.39
N ASN A 206 2.69 8.69 -25.52
CA ASN A 206 2.48 7.75 -26.61
C ASN A 206 3.05 6.36 -26.26
N PRO A 207 2.23 5.29 -26.26
CA PRO A 207 2.69 3.94 -25.92
C PRO A 207 3.63 3.32 -26.96
N SER A 208 3.61 3.79 -28.21
CA SER A 208 4.45 3.26 -29.28
C SER A 208 5.91 3.72 -29.21
N PHE A 209 6.22 4.69 -28.34
CA PHE A 209 7.57 5.20 -28.18
C PHE A 209 8.24 4.69 -26.91
N SER A 210 9.55 4.48 -26.96
CA SER A 210 10.39 4.18 -25.78
C SER A 210 11.44 5.28 -25.58
N LEU A 211 11.92 5.43 -24.33
CA LEU A 211 13.05 6.32 -24.02
C LEU A 211 14.40 5.64 -24.29
N THR A 212 14.44 4.31 -24.14
CA THR A 212 15.63 3.51 -24.40
C THR A 212 15.20 2.09 -24.76
N SER A 213 16.00 1.42 -25.59
CA SER A 213 15.93 -0.02 -25.70
C SER A 213 16.52 -0.65 -24.44
N LYS A 214 15.96 -1.78 -24.02
CA LYS A 214 16.53 -2.61 -22.96
C LYS A 214 17.87 -3.17 -23.42
N LEU A 215 18.93 -2.92 -22.66
CA LEU A 215 20.24 -3.49 -22.90
C LEU A 215 20.29 -4.93 -22.37
N GLU A 216 21.03 -5.81 -23.03
CA GLU A 216 21.18 -7.20 -22.62
C GLU A 216 21.72 -7.27 -21.18
N ASN A 217 21.12 -8.12 -20.34
CA ASN A 217 21.44 -8.26 -18.91
C ASN A 217 21.11 -7.06 -18.00
N TYR A 218 20.45 -6.02 -18.52
CA TYR A 218 20.00 -4.88 -17.71
C TYR A 218 18.48 -4.75 -17.71
N SER A 219 17.93 -4.31 -16.59
CA SER A 219 16.55 -3.79 -16.55
C SER A 219 16.40 -2.54 -17.42
N LEU A 220 15.16 -2.19 -17.76
CA LEU A 220 14.88 -0.95 -18.48
C LEU A 220 15.38 0.27 -17.72
N GLU A 221 15.20 0.28 -16.39
CA GLU A 221 15.66 1.37 -15.51
C GLU A 221 17.19 1.49 -15.50
N GLN A 222 17.91 0.37 -15.42
CA GLN A 222 19.38 0.35 -15.54
C GLN A 222 19.83 0.86 -16.91
N SER A 223 19.17 0.43 -17.98
CA SER A 223 19.46 0.88 -19.35
C SER A 223 19.31 2.39 -19.48
N LEU A 224 18.27 2.96 -18.86
CA LEU A 224 18.04 4.39 -18.84
C LEU A 224 19.09 5.11 -17.98
N ALA A 225 19.47 4.56 -16.83
CA ALA A 225 20.55 5.11 -16.00
C ALA A 225 21.89 5.17 -16.76
N ILE A 226 22.22 4.13 -17.51
CA ILE A 226 23.41 4.08 -18.38
C ILE A 226 23.36 5.23 -19.40
N LYS A 227 22.23 5.37 -20.12
CA LYS A 227 22.03 6.42 -21.12
C LYS A 227 22.13 7.83 -20.51
N LEU A 228 21.52 8.05 -19.34
CA LEU A 228 21.59 9.33 -18.64
C LEU A 228 23.04 9.71 -18.28
N LEU A 229 23.82 8.78 -17.72
CA LEU A 229 25.23 9.03 -17.41
C LEU A 229 26.05 9.30 -18.68
N TYR A 230 25.82 8.53 -19.75
CA TYR A 230 26.52 8.69 -21.03
C TYR A 230 26.33 10.09 -21.61
N ILE A 231 25.07 10.55 -21.70
CA ILE A 231 24.74 11.87 -22.23
C ILE A 231 25.29 12.97 -21.30
N SER A 232 25.22 12.76 -19.98
CA SER A 232 25.70 13.74 -18.98
C SER A 232 27.22 13.94 -18.98
N GLN A 233 28.00 13.06 -19.61
CA GLN A 233 29.45 13.23 -19.84
C GLN A 233 29.77 13.57 -21.29
N ASN A 234 28.87 14.25 -22.00
CA ASN A 234 29.03 14.63 -23.40
C ASN A 234 29.33 13.43 -24.32
N GLN A 235 28.74 12.28 -24.03
CA GLN A 235 28.81 11.09 -24.89
C GLN A 235 30.23 10.52 -25.06
N ALA A 236 31.14 10.74 -24.10
CA ALA A 236 32.46 10.13 -24.14
C ALA A 236 32.37 8.58 -24.09
N ALA A 237 33.28 7.90 -24.80
CA ALA A 237 33.24 6.45 -24.99
C ALA A 237 33.58 5.63 -23.74
N ILE A 238 34.23 6.24 -22.75
CA ILE A 238 34.65 5.62 -21.49
C ILE A 238 34.02 6.38 -20.33
N PHE A 239 33.47 5.64 -19.37
CA PHE A 239 32.87 6.23 -18.19
C PHE A 239 33.89 6.91 -17.29
N ASN A 240 33.74 8.21 -17.10
CA ASN A 240 34.52 8.98 -16.14
C ASN A 240 33.60 9.78 -15.22
N LYS A 241 33.47 9.30 -13.97
CA LYS A 241 32.63 9.97 -12.96
C LYS A 241 32.97 11.45 -12.72
N ARG A 242 34.21 11.87 -13.01
CA ARG A 242 34.67 13.26 -12.79
C ARG A 242 34.20 14.21 -13.90
N GLU A 243 33.86 13.68 -15.07
CA GLU A 243 33.38 14.47 -16.21
C GLU A 243 31.87 14.74 -16.14
N ILE A 244 31.15 14.04 -15.26
CA ILE A 244 29.71 14.24 -15.05
C ILE A 244 29.49 15.37 -14.04
N THR A 245 29.28 16.58 -14.54
CA THR A 245 29.03 17.79 -13.72
C THR A 245 27.56 18.02 -13.44
N LEU A 246 26.66 17.53 -14.30
CA LEU A 246 25.22 17.73 -14.20
C LEU A 246 24.60 17.11 -12.93
N PHE A 247 25.15 15.98 -12.48
CA PHE A 247 24.69 15.27 -11.29
C PHE A 247 25.68 15.43 -10.15
N SER A 248 25.18 15.47 -8.91
CA SER A 248 26.07 15.45 -7.75
C SER A 248 26.84 14.11 -7.69
N PRO A 249 28.05 14.07 -7.09
CA PRO A 249 28.83 12.84 -6.98
C PRO A 249 28.07 11.69 -6.32
N ILE A 250 27.18 12.00 -5.38
CA ILE A 250 26.31 11.02 -4.69
C ILE A 250 25.29 10.42 -5.66
N ILE A 251 24.67 11.25 -6.52
CA ILE A 251 23.72 10.77 -7.53
C ILE A 251 24.43 9.88 -8.54
N VAL A 252 25.60 10.29 -9.05
CA VAL A 252 26.41 9.49 -9.97
C VAL A 252 26.74 8.14 -9.33
N GLN A 253 27.25 8.14 -8.09
CA GLN A 253 27.56 6.92 -7.35
C GLN A 253 26.34 6.00 -7.21
N ASN A 254 25.16 6.54 -6.88
CA ASN A 254 23.96 5.75 -6.72
C ASN A 254 23.43 5.19 -8.05
N LEU A 255 23.51 5.93 -9.15
CA LEU A 255 23.16 5.44 -10.48
C LEU A 255 24.15 4.36 -10.92
N THR A 256 25.45 4.54 -10.71
CA THR A 256 26.44 3.49 -10.96
C THR A 256 26.20 2.24 -10.11
N ALA A 257 25.80 2.39 -8.84
CA ALA A 257 25.43 1.26 -7.99
C ALA A 257 24.16 0.53 -8.49
N LEU A 258 23.16 1.29 -8.96
CA LEU A 258 21.96 0.74 -9.59
C LEU A 258 22.32 -0.09 -10.83
N ILE A 259 23.18 0.46 -11.71
CA ILE A 259 23.65 -0.23 -12.91
C ILE A 259 24.34 -1.54 -12.55
N ARG A 260 25.27 -1.51 -11.59
CA ARG A 260 26.10 -2.68 -11.22
C ARG A 260 25.36 -3.78 -10.48
N THR A 261 24.40 -3.42 -9.61
CA THR A 261 23.82 -4.37 -8.65
C THR A 261 22.33 -4.57 -8.80
N GLY A 262 21.67 -3.79 -9.67
CA GLY A 262 20.20 -3.68 -9.73
C GLY A 262 19.57 -3.02 -8.50
N LYS A 263 20.38 -2.68 -7.48
CA LYS A 263 19.95 -2.17 -6.18
C LYS A 263 20.63 -0.83 -5.90
N SER A 264 19.83 0.16 -5.51
CA SER A 264 20.34 1.47 -5.10
C SER A 264 19.31 2.21 -4.26
N THR A 265 19.78 3.13 -3.43
CA THR A 265 18.94 4.06 -2.67
C THR A 265 18.32 5.12 -3.56
N LYS A 266 18.98 5.52 -4.65
CA LYS A 266 18.41 6.39 -5.69
C LYS A 266 18.04 5.57 -6.92
N ARG A 267 16.82 5.81 -7.41
CA ARG A 267 16.24 5.28 -8.65
C ARG A 267 16.25 6.35 -9.74
N VAL A 268 16.03 5.96 -10.98
CA VAL A 268 15.89 6.91 -12.10
C VAL A 268 14.52 7.56 -12.01
N LEU A 269 14.47 8.89 -12.01
CA LEU A 269 13.24 9.67 -11.99
C LEU A 269 13.01 10.40 -13.31
N LEU A 270 11.75 10.78 -13.58
CA LEU A 270 11.41 11.63 -14.72
C LEU A 270 12.16 12.98 -14.68
N THR A 271 12.39 13.51 -13.47
CA THR A 271 13.23 14.70 -13.24
C THR A 271 14.66 14.53 -13.72
N ASP A 272 15.23 13.32 -13.64
CA ASP A 272 16.59 13.09 -14.12
C ASP A 272 16.64 13.15 -15.66
N VAL A 273 15.60 12.66 -16.36
CA VAL A 273 15.48 12.75 -17.82
C VAL A 273 15.33 14.19 -18.27
N PHE A 274 14.36 14.94 -17.73
CA PHE A 274 14.16 16.34 -18.09
C PHE A 274 15.37 17.21 -17.75
N LYS A 275 16.07 16.92 -16.65
CA LYS A 275 17.31 17.62 -16.30
C LYS A 275 18.40 17.41 -17.36
N VAL A 276 18.58 16.17 -17.83
CA VAL A 276 19.56 15.85 -18.88
C VAL A 276 19.17 16.47 -20.21
N THR A 277 17.90 16.35 -20.63
CA THR A 277 17.46 16.91 -21.92
C THR A 277 17.52 18.44 -21.93
N SER A 278 17.12 19.09 -20.84
CA SER A 278 17.23 20.54 -20.69
C SER A 278 18.69 21.01 -20.73
N TYR A 279 19.58 20.38 -19.94
CA TYR A 279 21.00 20.73 -19.89
C TYR A 279 21.72 20.56 -21.23
N CYS A 280 21.38 19.51 -21.99
CA CYS A 280 21.97 19.22 -23.28
C CYS A 280 21.25 19.87 -24.47
N GLY A 281 20.18 20.65 -24.24
CA GLY A 281 19.39 21.25 -25.32
C GLY A 281 18.68 20.24 -26.22
N LEU A 282 18.32 19.07 -25.70
CA LEU A 282 17.64 17.99 -26.42
C LEU A 282 16.12 18.03 -26.19
N SER A 283 15.36 17.59 -27.18
CA SER A 283 13.99 17.09 -26.98
C SER A 283 14.01 15.65 -26.44
N ILE A 284 12.90 15.19 -25.88
CA ILE A 284 12.74 13.81 -25.43
C ILE A 284 12.84 12.82 -26.61
N ALA A 285 12.36 13.23 -27.79
CA ALA A 285 12.44 12.43 -29.02
C ALA A 285 13.89 12.31 -29.55
N GLU A 286 14.74 13.32 -29.36
CA GLU A 286 16.17 13.23 -29.68
C GLU A 286 16.91 12.38 -28.66
N PHE A 287 16.62 12.58 -27.36
CA PHE A 287 17.17 11.76 -26.28
C PHE A 287 16.93 10.26 -26.49
N SER A 288 15.74 9.88 -26.96
CA SER A 288 15.40 8.47 -27.18
C SER A 288 16.22 7.81 -28.30
N LYS A 289 16.57 8.58 -29.33
CA LYS A 289 17.34 8.13 -30.51
C LYS A 289 18.82 7.92 -30.20
N ILE A 290 19.36 8.56 -29.16
CA ILE A 290 20.77 8.39 -28.77
C ILE A 290 21.02 6.93 -28.37
N LYS A 291 21.98 6.29 -29.05
CA LYS A 291 22.45 4.93 -28.74
C LYS A 291 23.70 5.01 -27.87
N VAL A 292 23.77 4.15 -26.85
CA VAL A 292 24.94 4.05 -25.99
C VAL A 292 25.90 3.03 -26.59
N PRO A 293 27.18 3.38 -26.83
CA PRO A 293 28.15 2.44 -27.39
C PRO A 293 28.48 1.33 -26.38
N ILE A 294 28.74 0.12 -26.89
CA ILE A 294 29.10 -1.05 -26.07
C ILE A 294 30.36 -0.77 -25.23
N SER A 295 31.33 -0.04 -25.78
CA SER A 295 32.55 0.39 -25.05
C SER A 295 32.22 1.12 -23.76
N TYR A 296 31.21 2.00 -23.78
CA TYR A 296 30.78 2.75 -22.60
C TYR A 296 30.10 1.83 -21.58
N ILE A 297 29.22 0.93 -22.05
CA ILE A 297 28.56 -0.06 -21.19
C ILE A 297 29.59 -0.95 -20.48
N VAL A 298 30.61 -1.43 -21.22
CA VAL A 298 31.72 -2.21 -20.68
C VAL A 298 32.51 -1.37 -19.66
N SER A 299 32.77 -0.10 -19.93
CA SER A 299 33.53 0.76 -18.99
C SER A 299 32.81 1.05 -17.66
N LEU A 300 31.48 0.95 -17.61
CA LEU A 300 30.69 1.16 -16.38
C LEU A 300 30.83 0.04 -15.37
N ASN A 301 31.03 -1.17 -15.88
CA ASN A 301 31.49 -2.31 -15.13
C ASN A 301 32.95 -2.47 -15.51
N PRO A 302 33.87 -1.59 -15.02
CA PRO A 302 35.28 -1.83 -15.25
C PRO A 302 35.46 -3.27 -14.87
N HIS A 303 35.87 -4.11 -15.85
CA HIS A 303 36.12 -5.51 -15.59
C HIS A 303 36.90 -5.44 -14.31
N VAL A 304 36.27 -5.97 -13.26
CA VAL A 304 36.94 -6.13 -12.01
C VAL A 304 37.95 -7.14 -12.47
N GLU A 305 39.10 -6.69 -13.01
CA GLU A 305 40.23 -7.53 -13.35
C GLU A 305 40.23 -8.45 -12.16
N GLU A 306 40.01 -9.73 -12.45
CA GLU A 306 39.97 -10.74 -11.42
C GLU A 306 41.36 -10.66 -10.82
N LEU A 307 41.54 -9.74 -9.87
CA LEU A 307 42.75 -9.55 -9.12
C LEU A 307 42.86 -10.92 -8.52
N SER A 308 43.85 -11.64 -9.05
CA SER A 308 44.12 -12.99 -8.63
C SER A 308 44.09 -12.96 -7.12
N ALA A 309 43.39 -13.94 -6.55
CA ALA A 309 43.43 -14.13 -5.12
C ALA A 309 44.90 -14.01 -4.67
N GLY A 310 45.15 -13.21 -3.64
CA GLY A 310 46.49 -13.12 -3.07
C GLY A 310 46.98 -14.50 -2.63
N TYR A 311 48.23 -14.60 -2.23
CA TYR A 311 48.74 -15.80 -1.57
C TYR A 311 48.66 -15.64 -0.05
N CYS A 312 48.53 -16.76 0.66
CA CYS A 312 48.66 -16.77 2.10
C CYS A 312 50.13 -16.49 2.48
N VAL A 313 50.36 -15.51 3.35
CA VAL A 313 51.72 -15.18 3.86
C VAL A 313 51.98 -15.71 5.27
N THR A 314 51.10 -16.55 5.79
CA THR A 314 51.23 -17.14 7.12
C THR A 314 52.22 -18.32 7.08
N PRO A 315 53.39 -18.25 7.76
CA PRO A 315 54.48 -19.22 7.57
C PRO A 315 54.14 -20.66 7.97
N TRP A 316 53.21 -20.85 8.90
CA TRP A 316 52.79 -22.18 9.39
C TRP A 316 51.57 -22.74 8.64
N CYS A 317 51.06 -22.04 7.63
CA CYS A 317 49.88 -22.48 6.91
C CYS A 317 50.25 -23.49 5.81
N SER A 318 49.44 -24.54 5.66
CA SER A 318 49.53 -25.50 4.54
C SER A 318 49.40 -24.83 3.16
N SER A 319 48.73 -23.67 3.09
CA SER A 319 48.59 -22.84 1.89
C SER A 319 49.62 -21.70 1.80
N PHE A 320 50.71 -21.71 2.57
CA PHE A 320 51.72 -20.66 2.50
C PHE A 320 52.28 -20.51 1.07
N GLY A 321 52.32 -19.27 0.58
CA GLY A 321 52.82 -18.94 -0.76
C GLY A 321 51.90 -19.34 -1.91
N VAL A 322 50.75 -19.99 -1.65
CA VAL A 322 49.80 -20.39 -2.69
C VAL A 322 48.45 -19.67 -2.56
N ALA A 323 47.77 -19.49 -3.69
CA ALA A 323 46.47 -18.82 -3.76
C ALA A 323 45.28 -19.80 -3.60
N THR A 324 45.51 -21.12 -3.65
CA THR A 324 44.45 -22.15 -3.63
C THR A 324 43.59 -22.10 -2.37
N GLY A 325 44.18 -21.73 -1.22
CA GLY A 325 43.44 -21.56 0.03
C GLY A 325 42.68 -20.24 0.17
N MET A 326 42.80 -19.31 -0.78
CA MET A 326 42.34 -17.93 -0.58
C MET A 326 40.94 -17.72 -1.15
N ARG A 327 39.99 -17.42 -0.26
CA ARG A 327 38.57 -17.25 -0.62
C ARG A 327 38.08 -15.82 -0.33
N PRO A 328 37.36 -15.16 -1.25
CA PRO A 328 36.80 -13.84 -0.99
C PRO A 328 35.70 -13.90 0.08
N ILE A 329 35.61 -12.84 0.91
CA ILE A 329 34.51 -12.65 1.86
C ILE A 329 33.77 -11.34 1.55
N ASP A 330 32.43 -11.34 1.65
CA ASP A 330 31.58 -10.16 1.35
C ASP A 330 31.54 -9.18 2.53
N ILE A 331 32.71 -8.67 2.91
CA ILE A 331 32.84 -7.59 3.88
C ILE A 331 33.24 -6.35 3.08
N ARG A 332 32.23 -5.60 2.61
CA ARG A 332 32.46 -4.36 1.88
C ARG A 332 33.19 -3.36 2.79
N ARG A 333 34.49 -3.18 2.53
CA ARG A 333 35.41 -2.22 3.18
C ARG A 333 35.60 -2.48 4.67
N ARG A 334 36.62 -3.27 5.02
CA ARG A 334 37.12 -3.33 6.40
C ARG A 334 38.14 -2.19 6.58
N GLY A 335 37.80 -1.24 7.45
CA GLY A 335 38.79 -0.31 7.98
C GLY A 335 39.53 -0.98 9.14
N TYR A 336 40.85 -1.03 9.09
CA TYR A 336 41.67 -1.42 10.24
C TYR A 336 42.82 -0.42 10.40
N ASN A 337 42.98 0.15 11.59
CA ASN A 337 43.98 1.18 11.88
C ASN A 337 44.03 2.32 10.84
N GLY A 338 42.86 2.77 10.36
CA GLY A 338 42.75 3.84 9.35
C GLY A 338 43.04 3.41 7.91
N VAL A 339 43.43 2.15 7.67
CA VAL A 339 43.65 1.59 6.34
C VAL A 339 42.37 0.94 5.82
N TYR A 340 42.00 1.28 4.57
CA TYR A 340 40.83 0.72 3.91
C TYR A 340 41.24 -0.25 2.80
N PHE A 341 40.83 -1.50 2.93
CA PHE A 341 41.07 -2.54 1.94
C PHE A 341 39.94 -2.58 0.91
N THR A 342 40.31 -2.67 -0.37
CA THR A 342 39.34 -2.67 -1.48
C THR A 342 38.69 -4.03 -1.71
N ARG A 343 39.43 -5.11 -1.42
CA ARG A 343 38.97 -6.50 -1.41
C ARG A 343 39.50 -7.18 -0.16
N VAL A 344 38.74 -8.12 0.38
CA VAL A 344 39.15 -8.93 1.53
C VAL A 344 39.02 -10.40 1.16
N HIS A 345 40.08 -11.16 1.43
CA HIS A 345 40.14 -12.60 1.28
C HIS A 345 40.54 -13.22 2.61
N VAL A 346 40.23 -14.49 2.78
CA VAL A 346 40.64 -15.28 3.93
C VAL A 346 41.25 -16.58 3.44
N CYS A 347 42.35 -17.01 4.07
CA CYS A 347 42.90 -18.33 3.80
C CYS A 347 42.07 -19.37 4.54
N ILE A 348 41.43 -20.33 3.85
CA ILE A 348 40.57 -21.34 4.46
C ILE A 348 41.33 -22.36 5.32
N GLU A 349 42.64 -22.47 5.13
CA GLU A 349 43.49 -23.38 5.90
C GLU A 349 43.90 -22.80 7.26
N CYS A 350 44.12 -21.49 7.36
CA CYS A 350 44.61 -20.85 8.59
C CYS A 350 43.72 -19.70 9.09
N TYR A 351 42.64 -19.40 8.37
CA TYR A 351 41.65 -18.34 8.62
C TYR A 351 42.20 -16.92 8.79
N MET A 352 43.44 -16.68 8.37
CA MET A 352 44.04 -15.34 8.33
C MET A 352 43.41 -14.50 7.21
N GLN A 353 43.17 -13.23 7.50
CA GLN A 353 42.50 -12.32 6.59
C GLN A 353 43.47 -11.38 5.92
N TYR A 354 43.34 -11.27 4.61
CA TYR A 354 44.17 -10.45 3.76
C TYR A 354 43.32 -9.44 3.01
N GLY A 355 43.85 -8.23 2.88
CA GLY A 355 43.20 -7.14 2.19
C GLY A 355 44.07 -6.59 1.07
N PHE A 356 43.44 -6.20 -0.03
CA PHE A 356 44.14 -5.55 -1.14
C PHE A 356 44.24 -4.04 -0.91
N TYR A 357 45.45 -3.54 -0.75
CA TYR A 357 45.78 -2.15 -0.48
C TYR A 357 46.99 -1.72 -1.32
N GLN A 358 46.89 -0.57 -2.00
CA GLN A 358 47.98 -0.01 -2.82
C GLN A 358 48.66 -1.00 -3.80
N LYS A 359 47.85 -1.85 -4.46
CA LYS A 359 48.29 -2.90 -5.40
C LYS A 359 48.94 -4.14 -4.77
N GLU A 360 48.94 -4.26 -3.44
CA GLU A 360 49.52 -5.40 -2.73
C GLU A 360 48.48 -6.07 -1.83
N TRP A 361 48.63 -7.37 -1.65
CA TRP A 361 47.91 -8.12 -0.62
C TRP A 361 48.66 -8.02 0.70
N ARG A 362 47.99 -7.57 1.75
CA ARG A 362 48.56 -7.46 3.09
C ARG A 362 47.63 -8.09 4.11
N GLU A 363 48.20 -8.63 5.18
CA GLU A 363 47.41 -9.13 6.30
C GLU A 363 46.70 -7.96 7.00
N ILE A 364 45.41 -8.13 7.31
CA ILE A 364 44.56 -7.00 7.71
C ILE A 364 44.87 -6.53 9.13
N LYS A 365 45.20 -7.44 10.06
CA LYS A 365 45.28 -7.15 11.49
C LYS A 365 46.70 -7.04 12.05
N GLY A 366 47.72 -7.43 11.29
CA GLY A 366 49.08 -7.58 11.81
C GLY A 366 49.20 -8.74 12.81
N ASP A 367 48.31 -9.74 12.72
CA ASP A 367 48.25 -10.88 13.62
C ASP A 367 49.39 -11.88 13.42
N ILE A 368 49.99 -11.96 12.22
CA ILE A 368 51.01 -12.99 11.94
C ILE A 368 52.23 -12.82 12.85
N ASP A 369 52.83 -11.63 12.88
CA ASP A 369 54.01 -11.35 13.70
C ASP A 369 53.69 -11.48 15.19
N LEU A 370 52.49 -11.05 15.59
CA LEU A 370 52.02 -11.16 16.97
C LEU A 370 51.87 -12.62 17.41
N PHE A 371 51.41 -13.52 16.54
CA PHE A 371 51.25 -14.93 16.87
C PHE A 371 52.62 -15.61 17.01
N ILE A 372 53.59 -15.27 16.17
CA ILE A 372 54.97 -15.76 16.26
C ILE A 372 55.60 -15.33 17.59
N GLU A 373 55.44 -14.06 17.97
CA GLU A 373 56.01 -13.53 19.21
C GLU A 373 55.36 -14.16 20.44
N VAL A 374 54.03 -14.34 20.43
CA VAL A 374 53.33 -15.03 21.51
C VAL A 374 53.77 -16.49 21.64
N ALA A 375 53.93 -17.21 20.53
CA ALA A 375 54.41 -18.60 20.55
C ALA A 375 55.80 -18.71 21.22
N LYS A 376 56.75 -17.85 20.83
CA LYS A 376 58.09 -17.79 21.42
C LYS A 376 58.07 -17.52 22.92
N LEU A 377 57.29 -16.53 23.36
CA LEU A 377 57.20 -16.19 24.79
C LEU A 377 56.55 -17.33 25.60
N ILE A 378 55.56 -18.00 25.04
CA ILE A 378 54.92 -19.16 25.67
C ILE A 378 55.91 -20.33 25.82
N GLU A 379 56.73 -20.61 24.81
CA GLU A 379 57.79 -21.63 24.87
C GLU A 379 58.86 -21.32 25.93
N GLN A 380 59.09 -20.04 26.22
CA GLN A 380 59.96 -19.58 27.31
C GLN A 380 59.29 -19.68 28.70
N GLY A 381 58.08 -20.21 28.81
CA GLY A 381 57.36 -20.36 30.07
C GLY A 381 56.66 -19.09 30.55
N ILE A 382 56.51 -18.08 29.70
CA ILE A 382 55.81 -16.83 30.07
C ILE A 382 54.32 -17.11 30.25
N THR A 383 53.79 -16.74 31.41
CA THR A 383 52.37 -16.92 31.72
C THR A 383 51.48 -16.00 30.90
N ARG A 384 50.22 -16.39 30.66
CA ARG A 384 49.22 -15.54 29.97
C ARG A 384 49.05 -14.16 30.59
N ARG A 385 49.13 -14.04 31.92
CA ARG A 385 49.04 -12.75 32.61
C ARG A 385 50.21 -11.85 32.23
N THR A 386 51.42 -12.42 32.21
CA THR A 386 52.64 -11.70 31.79
C THR A 386 52.59 -11.34 30.30
N LEU A 387 52.02 -12.20 29.42
CA LEU A 387 51.84 -11.89 28.00
C LEU A 387 51.03 -10.60 27.78
N THR A 388 49.92 -10.43 28.49
CA THR A 388 49.06 -9.22 28.34
C THR A 388 49.81 -7.95 28.70
N SER A 389 50.66 -7.97 29.74
CA SER A 389 51.48 -6.81 30.12
C SER A 389 52.65 -6.58 29.16
N THR A 390 53.33 -7.65 28.73
CA THR A 390 54.53 -7.55 27.88
C THR A 390 54.18 -7.03 26.48
N LEU A 391 53.11 -7.56 25.87
CA LEU A 391 52.71 -7.23 24.50
C LEU A 391 51.67 -6.10 24.43
N LYS A 392 51.22 -5.57 25.58
CA LYS A 392 50.18 -4.54 25.68
C LYS A 392 48.89 -4.91 24.94
N ILE A 393 48.52 -6.19 24.99
CA ILE A 393 47.27 -6.71 24.43
C ILE A 393 46.26 -7.01 25.53
N ASP A 394 44.97 -6.89 25.22
CA ASP A 394 43.93 -7.22 26.18
C ASP A 394 43.79 -8.74 26.42
N TYR A 395 43.06 -9.07 27.48
CA TYR A 395 42.86 -10.45 27.90
C TYR A 395 42.15 -11.32 26.85
N HIS A 396 41.13 -10.80 26.17
CA HIS A 396 40.41 -11.55 25.13
C HIS A 396 41.30 -11.81 23.93
N ARG A 397 42.07 -10.81 23.52
CA ARG A 397 43.05 -10.94 22.45
C ARG A 397 44.12 -11.97 22.78
N SER A 398 44.64 -11.98 24.01
CA SER A 398 45.59 -13.02 24.46
C SER A 398 44.97 -14.42 24.40
N CYS A 399 43.71 -14.58 24.81
CA CYS A 399 43.01 -15.87 24.74
C CYS A 399 42.75 -16.30 23.29
N LEU A 400 42.40 -15.37 22.41
CA LEU A 400 42.20 -15.64 20.99
C LEU A 400 43.49 -16.16 20.34
N ILE A 401 44.63 -15.49 20.58
CA ILE A 401 45.92 -15.90 20.03
C ILE A 401 46.32 -17.28 20.59
N MET A 402 46.26 -17.47 21.90
CA MET A 402 46.60 -18.76 22.52
C MET A 402 45.73 -19.90 21.98
N ALA A 403 44.42 -19.69 21.87
CA ALA A 403 43.51 -20.67 21.33
C ALA A 403 43.82 -21.02 19.86
N TYR A 404 44.18 -20.02 19.06
CA TYR A 404 44.63 -20.25 17.69
C TYR A 404 45.90 -21.11 17.64
N LEU A 405 46.93 -20.75 18.42
CA LEU A 405 48.19 -21.49 18.46
C LEU A 405 47.96 -22.95 18.86
N LEU A 406 47.13 -23.21 19.87
CA LEU A 406 46.75 -24.56 20.29
C LEU A 406 46.00 -25.31 19.20
N ARG A 407 45.03 -24.66 18.55
CA ARG A 407 44.17 -25.28 17.54
C ARG A 407 44.93 -25.72 16.30
N PHE A 408 45.95 -24.95 15.91
CA PHE A 408 46.80 -25.24 14.76
C PHE A 408 48.12 -25.94 15.13
N SER A 409 48.23 -26.45 16.37
CA SER A 409 49.41 -27.18 16.87
C SER A 409 50.73 -26.43 16.69
N LEU A 410 50.70 -25.10 16.88
CA LEU A 410 51.85 -24.20 16.75
C LEU A 410 52.66 -24.06 18.04
N ILE A 411 52.14 -24.62 19.13
CA ILE A 411 52.80 -24.77 20.42
C ILE A 411 52.54 -26.19 20.93
N ASP A 412 53.45 -26.70 21.76
CA ASP A 412 53.42 -28.06 22.30
C ASP A 412 52.13 -28.34 23.10
N SER A 413 51.26 -29.19 22.54
CA SER A 413 49.96 -29.52 23.14
C SER A 413 50.08 -30.22 24.49
N ASP A 414 51.18 -30.92 24.76
CA ASP A 414 51.34 -31.69 26.00
C ASP A 414 51.61 -30.73 27.16
N LYS A 415 52.51 -29.76 26.95
CA LYS A 415 52.81 -28.68 27.90
C LYS A 415 51.60 -27.80 28.20
N PHE A 416 50.70 -27.66 27.24
CA PHE A 416 49.54 -26.76 27.33
C PHE A 416 48.19 -27.48 27.34
N SER A 417 48.18 -28.78 27.64
CA SER A 417 46.99 -29.64 27.65
C SER A 417 45.86 -29.14 28.56
N GLN A 418 46.20 -28.39 29.61
CA GLN A 418 45.24 -27.72 30.51
C GLN A 418 44.39 -26.64 29.84
N PHE A 419 44.83 -26.09 28.70
CA PHE A 419 44.11 -25.09 27.92
C PHE A 419 43.34 -25.68 26.74
N ILE A 420 43.55 -26.97 26.46
CA ILE A 420 42.78 -27.71 25.45
C ILE A 420 41.47 -28.15 26.09
N PRO A 421 40.30 -27.82 25.51
CA PRO A 421 39.04 -28.21 26.08
C PRO A 421 38.91 -29.74 26.17
N LYS A 422 38.72 -30.26 27.39
CA LYS A 422 38.68 -31.71 27.64
C LYS A 422 37.52 -32.44 26.94
N LYS A 423 36.46 -31.72 26.58
CA LYS A 423 35.27 -32.29 25.96
C LYS A 423 34.70 -31.34 24.91
N ALA A 424 34.84 -31.74 23.64
CA ALA A 424 34.20 -31.03 22.54
C ALA A 424 32.67 -31.05 22.73
N PRO A 425 31.96 -29.94 22.44
CA PRO A 425 30.50 -29.92 22.44
C PRO A 425 29.98 -30.85 21.35
N LYS A 426 28.97 -31.67 21.66
CA LYS A 426 28.40 -32.63 20.67
C LYS A 426 27.87 -31.97 19.40
N ASN A 427 27.36 -30.73 19.52
CA ASN A 427 26.71 -29.97 18.45
C ASN A 427 27.38 -28.60 18.27
N LEU A 428 28.70 -28.60 18.03
CA LEU A 428 29.50 -27.37 18.02
C LEU A 428 29.00 -26.37 16.98
N LYS A 429 28.71 -26.86 15.77
CA LYS A 429 28.19 -26.08 14.64
C LYS A 429 26.89 -25.38 14.99
N GLU A 430 25.91 -26.12 15.50
CA GLU A 430 24.58 -25.60 15.87
C GLU A 430 24.68 -24.60 17.02
N ASN A 431 25.61 -24.82 17.96
CA ASN A 431 25.85 -23.88 19.04
C ASN A 431 26.35 -22.53 18.51
N PHE A 432 27.24 -22.52 17.52
CA PHE A 432 27.71 -21.29 16.90
C PHE A 432 26.65 -20.61 16.02
N VAL A 433 25.81 -21.38 15.31
CA VAL A 433 24.65 -20.83 14.58
C VAL A 433 23.75 -20.05 15.56
N ARG A 434 23.42 -20.63 16.72
CA ARG A 434 22.62 -19.95 17.76
C ARG A 434 23.28 -18.70 18.34
N ILE A 435 24.62 -18.68 18.45
CA ILE A 435 25.36 -17.49 18.89
C ILE A 435 25.28 -16.40 17.80
N LEU A 436 25.48 -16.77 16.54
CA LEU A 436 25.51 -15.86 15.39
C LEU A 436 24.14 -15.27 15.05
N GLU A 437 23.05 -15.99 15.30
CA GLU A 437 21.67 -15.49 15.15
C GLU A 437 21.39 -14.25 16.03
N GLU A 438 22.01 -14.19 17.21
CA GLU A 438 21.81 -13.09 18.15
C GLU A 438 22.90 -12.00 18.07
N TYR A 439 24.16 -12.37 17.82
CA TYR A 439 25.32 -11.46 17.86
C TYR A 439 26.33 -11.77 16.75
N PHE A 440 26.44 -10.88 15.76
CA PHE A 440 27.36 -11.05 14.62
C PHE A 440 28.47 -9.98 14.56
N GLU A 441 28.55 -9.08 15.54
CA GLU A 441 29.41 -7.89 15.43
C GLU A 441 30.90 -8.18 15.64
N SER A 442 31.26 -8.87 16.74
CA SER A 442 32.66 -9.20 17.06
C SER A 442 32.78 -10.53 17.81
N PRO A 443 33.92 -11.26 17.67
CA PRO A 443 34.19 -12.49 18.41
C PRO A 443 34.08 -12.31 19.94
N GLU A 444 34.44 -11.14 20.46
CA GLU A 444 34.31 -10.82 21.89
C GLU A 444 32.85 -10.80 22.36
N LYS A 445 31.94 -10.20 21.57
CA LYS A 445 30.51 -10.19 21.88
C LYS A 445 29.91 -11.60 21.78
N MET A 446 30.36 -12.37 20.79
CA MET A 446 29.99 -13.79 20.64
C MET A 446 30.40 -14.61 21.87
N TYR A 447 31.60 -14.36 22.41
CA TYR A 447 32.07 -14.99 23.65
C TYR A 447 31.12 -14.75 24.83
N TYR A 448 30.71 -13.51 25.10
CA TYR A 448 29.85 -13.23 26.26
C TYR A 448 28.52 -13.99 26.19
N LYS A 449 28.00 -14.20 24.98
CA LYS A 449 26.82 -15.03 24.75
C LYS A 449 27.15 -16.51 24.96
N ALA A 450 28.24 -17.01 24.41
CA ALA A 450 28.68 -18.39 24.59
C ALA A 450 28.87 -18.74 26.08
N LYS A 451 29.48 -17.83 26.85
CA LYS A 451 29.59 -17.95 28.31
C LYS A 451 28.22 -18.06 28.98
N LYS A 452 27.26 -17.21 28.57
CA LYS A 452 25.92 -17.19 29.16
C LYS A 452 25.12 -18.47 28.85
N ILE A 453 25.15 -18.96 27.61
CA ILE A 453 24.36 -20.15 27.21
C ILE A 453 25.05 -21.44 27.65
N TYR A 454 26.35 -21.55 27.40
CA TYR A 454 27.08 -22.82 27.44
C TYR A 454 28.13 -22.88 28.55
N GLY A 455 28.34 -21.79 29.29
CA GLY A 455 29.33 -21.74 30.36
C GLY A 455 30.78 -21.75 29.87
N TRP A 456 31.05 -21.54 28.57
CA TRP A 456 32.40 -21.63 28.02
C TRP A 456 33.35 -20.57 28.60
N ALA A 457 34.55 -21.01 28.97
CA ALA A 457 35.63 -20.09 29.27
C ALA A 457 36.08 -19.37 27.99
N PRO A 458 36.75 -18.21 28.09
CA PRO A 458 37.25 -17.48 26.91
C PRO A 458 38.15 -18.34 26.02
N ILE A 459 39.07 -19.11 26.62
CA ILE A 459 39.99 -19.97 25.88
C ILE A 459 39.24 -21.09 25.14
N ASP A 460 38.26 -21.72 25.77
CA ASP A 460 37.43 -22.76 25.14
C ASP A 460 36.65 -22.19 23.96
N PHE A 461 36.00 -21.03 24.16
CA PHE A 461 35.26 -20.35 23.10
C PHE A 461 36.15 -20.06 21.89
N TYR A 462 37.32 -19.47 22.09
CA TYR A 462 38.21 -19.16 20.97
C TYR A 462 38.81 -20.41 20.33
N TYR A 463 39.06 -21.47 21.10
CA TYR A 463 39.55 -22.74 20.57
C TYR A 463 38.52 -23.35 19.61
N TYR A 464 37.25 -23.34 20.02
CA TYR A 464 36.15 -23.76 19.16
C TYR A 464 35.83 -22.76 18.03
N PHE A 465 36.06 -21.46 18.24
CA PHE A 465 35.85 -20.44 17.21
C PHE A 465 36.73 -20.70 15.99
N PHE A 466 37.97 -21.15 16.19
CA PHE A 466 38.89 -21.52 15.11
C PHE A 466 38.68 -22.94 14.56
N ASP A 467 37.60 -23.62 14.95
CA ASP A 467 37.18 -24.83 14.27
C ASP A 467 36.81 -24.52 12.81
N PRO A 468 37.27 -25.33 11.82
CA PRO A 468 36.99 -25.09 10.42
C PRO A 468 35.51 -24.94 10.07
N GLU A 469 34.63 -25.73 10.69
CA GLU A 469 33.19 -25.63 10.42
C GLU A 469 32.62 -24.31 10.94
N VAL A 470 33.08 -23.88 12.11
CA VAL A 470 32.65 -22.62 12.74
C VAL A 470 33.14 -21.41 11.94
N GLN A 471 34.41 -21.39 11.53
CA GLN A 471 34.95 -20.32 10.69
C GLN A 471 34.24 -20.25 9.33
N ASN A 472 33.95 -21.40 8.72
CA ASN A 472 33.22 -21.43 7.45
C ASN A 472 31.83 -20.79 7.56
N ILE A 473 31.10 -21.08 8.64
CA ILE A 473 29.81 -20.42 8.92
C ILE A 473 30.02 -18.93 9.14
N TYR A 474 30.94 -18.56 10.03
CA TYR A 474 31.17 -17.16 10.41
C TYR A 474 31.56 -16.27 9.21
N LEU A 475 32.39 -16.78 8.30
CA LEU A 475 32.99 -16.01 7.21
C LEU A 475 32.20 -16.09 5.90
N PHE A 476 31.65 -17.25 5.56
CA PHE A 476 31.04 -17.50 4.24
C PHE A 476 29.54 -17.74 4.29
N GLN A 477 28.99 -17.99 5.48
CA GLN A 477 27.55 -18.03 5.70
C GLN A 477 27.18 -16.94 6.70
N PRO A 478 27.58 -15.66 6.48
CA PRO A 478 27.05 -14.60 7.31
C PRO A 478 25.53 -14.76 7.26
N PRO A 479 24.84 -14.86 8.41
CA PRO A 479 23.40 -15.08 8.43
C PRO A 479 22.83 -14.06 7.47
N THR A 480 22.19 -14.54 6.38
CA THR A 480 21.61 -13.65 5.38
C THR A 480 20.67 -12.78 6.18
N TYR A 481 21.08 -11.55 6.45
CA TYR A 481 20.38 -10.68 7.37
C TYR A 481 19.05 -10.31 6.71
N LYS A 482 18.03 -11.18 6.84
CA LYS A 482 16.79 -10.71 7.44
C LYS A 482 17.26 -10.11 8.75
N THR A 483 17.58 -8.81 8.72
CA THR A 483 18.00 -8.05 9.91
C THR A 483 17.20 -8.55 11.10
N ASN A 484 17.75 -8.63 12.30
CA ASN A 484 17.00 -9.07 13.49
C ASN A 484 15.59 -8.42 13.59
N SER A 485 15.41 -7.24 12.97
CA SER A 485 14.11 -6.61 12.76
C SER A 485 13.11 -7.29 11.81
N SER A 486 13.52 -7.96 10.72
CA SER A 486 12.64 -8.71 9.83
C SER A 486 12.12 -9.98 10.49
N MET A 487 12.97 -10.75 11.17
CA MET A 487 12.52 -11.94 11.90
C MET A 487 11.65 -11.55 13.11
N LYS A 488 12.05 -10.52 13.88
CA LYS A 488 11.19 -9.96 14.94
C LYS A 488 9.86 -9.43 14.40
N ARG A 489 9.84 -8.89 13.18
CA ARG A 489 8.61 -8.44 12.52
C ARG A 489 7.74 -9.62 12.10
N GLU A 490 8.31 -10.66 11.53
CA GLU A 490 7.60 -11.88 11.11
C GLU A 490 6.98 -12.59 12.33
N LEU A 491 7.75 -12.76 13.41
CA LEU A 491 7.23 -13.28 14.68
C LEU A 491 6.16 -12.37 15.29
N ALA A 492 6.36 -11.05 15.26
CA ALA A 492 5.34 -10.11 15.72
C ALA A 492 4.07 -10.17 14.87
N PHE A 493 4.18 -10.39 13.56
CA PHE A 493 3.04 -10.53 12.66
C PHE A 493 2.23 -11.78 12.98
N LEU A 494 2.87 -12.94 13.12
CA LEU A 494 2.21 -14.18 13.52
C LEU A 494 1.53 -14.06 14.89
N GLU A 495 2.19 -13.41 15.85
CA GLU A 495 1.61 -13.16 17.16
C GLU A 495 0.41 -12.20 17.09
N VAL A 496 0.44 -11.20 16.20
CA VAL A 496 -0.70 -10.32 15.94
C VAL A 496 -1.88 -11.10 15.38
N GLU A 497 -1.67 -11.97 14.39
CA GLU A 497 -2.76 -12.79 13.83
C GLU A 497 -3.41 -13.66 14.90
N ARG A 498 -2.59 -14.32 15.73
CA ARG A 498 -3.07 -15.11 16.87
C ARG A 498 -3.88 -14.29 17.87
N LYS A 499 -3.42 -13.06 18.20
CA LYS A 499 -4.14 -12.16 19.11
C LYS A 499 -5.41 -11.58 18.50
N LEU A 500 -5.43 -11.31 17.20
CA LEU A 500 -6.63 -10.86 16.50
C LEU A 500 -7.71 -11.93 16.57
N GLU A 501 -7.38 -13.20 16.31
CA GLU A 501 -8.31 -14.33 16.46
C GLU A 501 -8.86 -14.42 17.89
N GLY A 502 -7.98 -14.32 18.90
CA GLY A 502 -8.42 -14.26 20.30
C GLY A 502 -9.32 -13.06 20.62
N PHE A 503 -9.13 -11.91 19.98
CA PHE A 503 -10.03 -10.77 20.14
C PHE A 503 -11.38 -10.98 19.46
N PHE A 504 -11.43 -11.70 18.34
CA PHE A 504 -12.70 -12.10 17.71
C PHE A 504 -13.49 -13.05 18.61
N GLN A 505 -12.85 -14.12 19.10
CA GLN A 505 -13.51 -15.15 19.90
C GLN A 505 -14.06 -14.61 21.23
N ASN A 506 -13.37 -13.64 21.83
CA ASN A 506 -13.75 -13.04 23.12
C ASN A 506 -14.53 -11.72 22.98
N ASP A 507 -14.93 -11.34 21.76
CA ASP A 507 -15.60 -10.06 21.43
C ASP A 507 -14.88 -8.77 21.90
N ASN A 508 -13.58 -8.85 22.18
CA ASN A 508 -12.76 -7.72 22.61
C ASN A 508 -12.57 -6.72 21.47
N GLU A 509 -12.69 -5.41 21.74
CA GLU A 509 -12.46 -4.38 20.71
C GLU A 509 -11.07 -4.53 20.06
N ILE A 510 -11.04 -4.54 18.71
CA ILE A 510 -9.78 -4.53 17.97
C ILE A 510 -9.35 -3.09 17.72
N SER A 511 -8.33 -2.66 18.45
CA SER A 511 -7.66 -1.37 18.24
C SER A 511 -6.14 -1.54 18.17
N ILE A 512 -5.44 -0.61 17.49
CA ILE A 512 -3.97 -0.60 17.46
C ILE A 512 -3.41 -0.55 18.90
N LYS A 513 -4.09 0.15 19.82
CA LYS A 513 -3.67 0.26 21.22
C LYS A 513 -3.73 -1.09 21.94
N GLN A 514 -4.84 -1.83 21.79
CA GLN A 514 -5.02 -3.14 22.43
C GLN A 514 -4.10 -4.21 21.84
N VAL A 515 -3.96 -4.25 20.51
CA VAL A 515 -3.06 -5.19 19.84
C VAL A 515 -1.60 -4.89 20.20
N ALA A 516 -1.19 -3.62 20.23
CA ALA A 516 0.15 -3.22 20.66
C ALA A 516 0.47 -3.69 22.08
N ALA A 517 -0.47 -3.50 23.01
CA ALA A 517 -0.32 -3.94 24.39
C ALA A 517 -0.22 -5.46 24.52
N SER A 518 -1.03 -6.21 23.75
CA SER A 518 -1.09 -7.67 23.84
C SER A 518 0.16 -8.39 23.30
N ILE A 519 0.93 -7.72 22.44
CA ILE A 519 2.19 -8.23 21.88
C ILE A 519 3.44 -7.53 22.45
N SER A 520 3.26 -6.65 23.45
CA SER A 520 4.34 -5.87 24.07
C SER A 520 5.17 -5.04 23.08
N ILE A 521 4.54 -4.49 22.04
CA ILE A 521 5.18 -3.57 21.07
C ILE A 521 4.60 -2.17 21.24
N GLY A 522 5.46 -1.14 21.23
CA GLY A 522 5.00 0.24 21.31
C GLY A 522 4.06 0.62 20.15
N ARG A 523 2.98 1.37 20.46
CA ARG A 523 2.00 1.86 19.46
C ARG A 523 2.65 2.63 18.31
N THR A 524 3.66 3.44 18.62
CA THR A 524 4.41 4.23 17.63
C THR A 524 5.14 3.31 16.67
N THR A 525 5.73 2.22 17.15
CA THR A 525 6.45 1.21 16.35
C THR A 525 5.54 0.59 15.29
N ILE A 526 4.33 0.14 15.66
CA ILE A 526 3.33 -0.38 14.70
C ILE A 526 2.92 0.68 13.68
N SER A 527 2.91 1.95 14.08
CA SER A 527 2.53 3.06 13.21
C SER A 527 3.62 3.45 12.22
N THR A 528 4.88 3.03 12.44
CA THR A 528 5.98 3.30 11.52
C THR A 528 5.84 2.51 10.22
N GLN A 529 6.39 3.04 9.12
CA GLN A 529 6.36 2.40 7.81
C GLN A 529 6.97 0.99 7.79
N LYS A 530 7.83 0.67 8.76
CA LYS A 530 8.50 -0.62 8.89
C LYS A 530 7.54 -1.77 9.27
N TYR A 531 6.40 -1.48 9.90
CA TYR A 531 5.40 -2.45 10.36
C TYR A 531 4.04 -2.26 9.66
N GLY A 532 4.08 -1.80 8.40
CA GLY A 532 2.88 -1.48 7.63
C GLY A 532 1.92 -2.66 7.46
N ASP A 533 2.45 -3.88 7.29
CA ASP A 533 1.69 -5.13 7.22
C ASP A 533 0.94 -5.45 8.52
N ILE A 534 1.59 -5.30 9.68
CA ILE A 534 0.93 -5.48 10.98
C ILE A 534 -0.21 -4.46 11.13
N LYS A 535 0.05 -3.20 10.77
CA LYS A 535 -0.98 -2.16 10.82
C LYS A 535 -2.16 -2.48 9.90
N GLU A 536 -1.90 -2.96 8.69
CA GLU A 536 -2.92 -3.38 7.74
C GLU A 536 -3.72 -4.58 8.26
N ALA A 537 -3.08 -5.58 8.87
CA ALA A 537 -3.76 -6.72 9.50
C ALA A 537 -4.72 -6.27 10.62
N ILE A 538 -4.28 -5.34 11.48
CA ILE A 538 -5.14 -4.77 12.53
C ILE A 538 -6.33 -4.01 11.95
N ILE A 539 -6.12 -3.24 10.88
CA ILE A 539 -7.22 -2.51 10.20
C ILE A 539 -8.22 -3.48 9.59
N LYS A 540 -7.74 -4.54 8.91
CA LYS A 540 -8.60 -5.60 8.35
C LYS A 540 -9.37 -6.32 9.46
N GLY A 541 -8.71 -6.70 10.55
CA GLY A 541 -9.35 -7.30 11.73
C GLY A 541 -10.45 -6.41 12.30
N LYS A 542 -10.18 -5.11 12.46
CA LYS A 542 -11.21 -4.14 12.92
C LYS A 542 -12.41 -4.06 11.96
N GLN A 543 -12.18 -4.09 10.64
CA GLN A 543 -13.26 -4.07 9.65
C GLN A 543 -14.11 -5.34 9.71
N VAL A 544 -13.48 -6.52 9.77
CA VAL A 544 -14.19 -7.79 9.90
C VAL A 544 -14.99 -7.81 11.20
N GLN A 545 -14.41 -7.39 12.33
CA GLN A 545 -15.13 -7.36 13.61
C GLN A 545 -16.34 -6.42 13.54
N SER A 546 -16.19 -5.25 12.93
CA SER A 546 -17.30 -4.31 12.76
C SER A 546 -18.42 -4.88 11.90
N LEU A 547 -18.10 -5.66 10.85
CA LEU A 547 -19.09 -6.32 10.01
C LEU A 547 -19.80 -7.45 10.76
N THR A 548 -19.05 -8.30 11.46
CA THR A 548 -19.62 -9.38 12.28
C THR A 548 -20.51 -8.83 13.39
N LYS A 549 -20.07 -7.79 14.12
CA LYS A 549 -20.90 -7.10 15.13
C LYS A 549 -22.16 -6.51 14.51
N ARG A 550 -22.07 -5.98 13.29
CA ARG A 550 -23.23 -5.44 12.57
C ARG A 550 -24.22 -6.56 12.24
N GLU A 551 -23.76 -7.68 11.71
CA GLU A 551 -24.65 -8.80 11.38
C GLU A 551 -25.26 -9.44 12.63
N ASN A 552 -24.48 -9.67 13.69
CA ASN A 552 -25.00 -10.21 14.94
C ASN A 552 -26.06 -9.29 15.57
N ASN A 553 -25.83 -7.97 15.57
CA ASN A 553 -26.83 -7.01 16.03
C ASN A 553 -28.07 -7.00 15.13
N ARG A 554 -27.90 -7.14 13.81
CA ARG A 554 -29.01 -7.26 12.87
C ARG A 554 -29.88 -8.47 13.19
N GLN A 555 -29.27 -9.64 13.38
CA GLN A 555 -29.99 -10.86 13.78
C GLN A 555 -30.68 -10.71 15.13
N TYR A 556 -30.00 -10.12 16.11
CA TYR A 556 -30.57 -9.80 17.43
C TYR A 556 -31.79 -8.88 17.32
N PHE A 557 -31.74 -7.81 16.50
CA PHE A 557 -32.88 -6.91 16.34
C PHE A 557 -34.07 -7.60 15.67
N LEU A 558 -33.82 -8.48 14.69
CA LEU A 558 -34.88 -9.28 14.07
C LEU A 558 -35.49 -10.27 15.06
N SER A 559 -34.69 -10.98 15.85
CA SER A 559 -35.22 -11.94 16.84
C SER A 559 -36.03 -11.25 17.93
N VAL A 560 -35.53 -10.13 18.48
CA VAL A 560 -36.24 -9.35 19.50
C VAL A 560 -37.54 -8.76 18.96
N PHE A 561 -37.55 -8.34 17.69
CA PHE A 561 -38.76 -7.88 17.04
C PHE A 561 -39.80 -9.00 16.88
N GLU A 562 -39.40 -10.20 16.44
CA GLU A 562 -40.32 -11.33 16.29
C GLU A 562 -40.91 -11.77 17.64
N ASP A 563 -40.12 -11.73 18.72
CA ASP A 563 -40.62 -11.96 20.08
C ASP A 563 -41.66 -10.90 20.49
N TYR A 564 -41.36 -9.63 20.22
CA TYR A 564 -42.30 -8.54 20.48
C TYR A 564 -43.59 -8.69 19.68
N LYS A 565 -43.48 -9.01 18.39
CA LYS A 565 -44.61 -9.19 17.47
C LYS A 565 -45.53 -10.32 17.95
N ARG A 566 -44.97 -11.49 18.28
CA ARG A 566 -45.74 -12.62 18.82
C ARG A 566 -46.48 -12.24 20.10
N ASN A 567 -45.83 -11.51 21.01
CA ASN A 567 -46.46 -11.03 22.24
C ASN A 567 -47.63 -10.06 21.97
N GLN A 568 -47.50 -9.13 21.01
CA GLN A 568 -48.59 -8.22 20.66
C GLN A 568 -49.75 -8.94 19.95
N GLU A 569 -49.44 -9.91 19.08
CA GLU A 569 -50.46 -10.73 18.42
C GLU A 569 -51.27 -11.54 19.46
N HIS A 570 -50.61 -12.15 20.45
CA HIS A 570 -51.28 -12.85 21.55
C HIS A 570 -52.15 -11.92 22.40
N LEU A 571 -51.74 -10.66 22.59
CA LEU A 571 -52.50 -9.67 23.34
C LEU A 571 -53.63 -9.02 22.53
N GLY A 572 -53.78 -9.35 21.25
CA GLY A 572 -54.75 -8.69 20.40
C GLY A 572 -54.46 -7.18 20.24
N LYS A 573 -53.18 -6.78 20.13
CA LYS A 573 -52.76 -5.39 19.97
C LYS A 573 -52.04 -5.14 18.64
N SER A 574 -52.26 -3.96 18.05
CA SER A 574 -51.54 -3.51 16.86
C SER A 574 -50.12 -3.06 17.18
N LEU A 575 -49.19 -3.24 16.25
CA LEU A 575 -47.81 -2.79 16.40
C LEU A 575 -47.67 -1.26 16.25
N PHE A 576 -46.74 -0.66 16.99
CA PHE A 576 -46.31 0.74 16.87
C PHE A 576 -44.79 0.86 16.84
N CYS A 577 -44.25 1.73 15.98
CA CYS A 577 -42.80 1.90 15.82
C CYS A 577 -42.12 2.31 17.13
N ASP A 578 -42.71 3.23 17.89
CA ASP A 578 -42.12 3.73 19.13
C ASP A 578 -41.99 2.62 20.19
N ASP A 579 -42.98 1.73 20.27
CA ASP A 579 -42.96 0.59 21.18
C ASP A 579 -41.92 -0.45 20.75
N ILE A 580 -41.78 -0.72 19.44
CA ILE A 580 -40.74 -1.60 18.90
C ILE A 580 -39.36 -1.08 19.27
N TYR A 581 -39.10 0.21 19.04
CA TYR A 581 -37.81 0.84 19.36
C TYR A 581 -37.52 0.83 20.87
N LYS A 582 -38.55 1.09 21.69
CA LYS A 582 -38.45 0.98 23.15
C LYS A 582 -38.14 -0.44 23.60
N TYR A 583 -38.79 -1.44 23.01
CA TYR A 583 -38.59 -2.86 23.33
C TYR A 583 -37.19 -3.35 22.94
N ILE A 584 -36.69 -2.94 21.78
CA ILE A 584 -35.33 -3.23 21.31
C ILE A 584 -34.26 -2.48 22.15
N GLY A 585 -34.64 -1.45 22.91
CA GLY A 585 -33.72 -0.64 23.69
C GLY A 585 -32.82 0.24 22.81
N ARG A 586 -33.30 0.65 21.63
CA ARG A 586 -32.56 1.50 20.69
C ARG A 586 -33.50 2.55 20.09
N ASN A 587 -33.03 3.78 19.96
CA ASN A 587 -33.82 4.84 19.33
C ASN A 587 -33.91 4.66 17.79
N SER A 588 -34.95 5.23 17.19
CA SER A 588 -35.18 5.18 15.73
C SER A 588 -34.00 5.73 14.93
N SER A 589 -33.39 6.82 15.39
CA SER A 589 -32.24 7.46 14.72
C SER A 589 -31.03 6.54 14.61
N TYR A 590 -30.78 5.70 15.61
CA TYR A 590 -29.70 4.72 15.61
C TYR A 590 -29.92 3.66 14.54
N LEU A 591 -31.13 3.06 14.51
CA LEU A 591 -31.46 2.05 13.51
C LEU A 591 -31.47 2.63 12.10
N ARG A 592 -32.04 3.82 11.87
CA ARG A 592 -32.01 4.47 10.55
C ARG A 592 -30.58 4.75 10.07
N LYS A 593 -29.67 5.11 10.99
CA LYS A 593 -28.28 5.41 10.66
C LYS A 593 -27.44 4.16 10.36
N TYR A 594 -27.60 3.11 11.15
CA TYR A 594 -26.72 1.93 11.09
C TYR A 594 -27.36 0.69 10.44
N TYR A 595 -28.69 0.63 10.36
CA TYR A 595 -29.53 -0.49 9.89
C TYR A 595 -30.80 0.02 9.18
N PRO A 596 -30.68 0.83 8.12
CA PRO A 596 -31.82 1.44 7.44
C PRO A 596 -32.80 0.37 6.90
N ASP A 597 -32.28 -0.75 6.40
CA ASP A 597 -33.06 -1.90 5.92
C ASP A 597 -33.99 -2.46 7.00
N ILE A 598 -33.50 -2.63 8.23
CA ILE A 598 -34.30 -3.13 9.35
C ILE A 598 -35.33 -2.08 9.77
N SER A 599 -34.95 -0.79 9.79
CA SER A 599 -35.86 0.29 10.15
C SER A 599 -37.03 0.40 9.16
N ASP A 600 -36.76 0.25 7.87
CA ASP A 600 -37.77 0.28 6.82
C ASP A 600 -38.67 -0.96 6.92
N TRP A 601 -38.07 -2.13 7.14
CA TRP A 601 -38.81 -3.37 7.36
C TRP A 601 -39.74 -3.31 8.59
N PHE A 602 -39.29 -2.75 9.72
CA PHE A 602 -40.17 -2.53 10.88
C PHE A 602 -41.35 -1.62 10.54
N SER A 603 -41.11 -0.58 9.74
CA SER A 603 -42.16 0.36 9.34
C SER A 603 -43.21 -0.32 8.45
N GLU A 604 -42.77 -1.22 7.58
CA GLU A 604 -43.63 -2.07 6.75
C GLU A 604 -44.45 -3.05 7.61
N GLN A 605 -43.82 -3.76 8.54
CA GLN A 605 -44.52 -4.67 9.46
C GLN A 605 -45.55 -3.96 10.35
N VAL A 606 -45.26 -2.74 10.80
CA VAL A 606 -46.22 -1.91 11.54
C VAL A 606 -47.41 -1.53 10.67
N LYS A 607 -47.17 -1.20 9.40
CA LYS A 607 -48.24 -0.87 8.45
C LYS A 607 -49.14 -2.09 8.21
N GLU A 608 -48.57 -3.26 7.95
CA GLU A 608 -49.30 -4.52 7.77
C GLU A 608 -50.11 -4.89 9.01
N SER A 609 -49.52 -4.79 10.21
CA SER A 609 -50.22 -5.05 11.48
C SER A 609 -51.41 -4.11 11.67
N LYS A 610 -51.24 -2.81 11.42
CA LYS A 610 -52.34 -1.82 11.51
C LYS A 610 -53.45 -2.09 10.52
N GLU A 611 -53.13 -2.49 9.29
CA GLU A 611 -54.13 -2.88 8.29
C GLU A 611 -54.89 -4.13 8.69
N ARG A 612 -54.20 -5.16 9.19
CA ARG A 612 -54.82 -6.39 9.72
C ARG A 612 -55.75 -6.09 10.89
N PHE A 613 -55.28 -5.33 11.88
CA PHE A 613 -56.09 -4.91 13.03
C PHE A 613 -57.31 -4.08 12.62
N ARG A 614 -57.14 -3.21 11.63
CA ARG A 614 -58.24 -2.42 11.09
C ARG A 614 -59.32 -3.31 10.48
N LYS A 615 -58.95 -4.35 9.72
CA LYS A 615 -59.91 -5.31 9.14
C LYS A 615 -60.68 -6.06 10.22
N VAL A 616 -59.97 -6.71 11.15
CA VAL A 616 -60.60 -7.45 12.27
C VAL A 616 -61.51 -6.53 13.09
N ARG A 617 -61.08 -5.30 13.35
CA ARG A 617 -61.91 -4.31 14.06
C ARG A 617 -63.15 -3.96 13.24
N LEU A 618 -63.05 -3.72 11.94
CA LEU A 618 -64.24 -3.46 11.10
C LEU A 618 -65.20 -4.65 11.08
N GLU A 619 -64.70 -5.89 11.02
CA GLU A 619 -65.52 -7.10 11.07
C GLU A 619 -66.27 -7.20 12.41
N ASN A 620 -65.59 -6.98 13.54
CA ASN A 620 -66.24 -6.96 14.85
C ASN A 620 -67.29 -5.84 14.95
N TRP A 621 -66.98 -4.65 14.43
CA TRP A 621 -67.94 -3.54 14.38
C TRP A 621 -69.15 -3.87 13.50
N HIS A 622 -68.98 -4.62 12.41
CA HIS A 622 -70.10 -5.07 11.59
C HIS A 622 -71.07 -5.92 12.40
N LEU A 623 -70.56 -6.93 13.10
CA LEU A 623 -71.34 -7.83 13.95
C LEU A 623 -72.04 -7.07 15.08
N ASP A 624 -71.32 -6.14 15.71
CA ASP A 624 -71.88 -5.29 16.76
C ASP A 624 -73.03 -4.43 16.19
N ILE A 625 -72.84 -3.79 15.03
CA ILE A 625 -73.85 -2.94 14.36
C ILE A 625 -75.09 -3.76 13.99
N GLU A 626 -74.90 -4.93 13.39
CA GLU A 626 -75.96 -5.86 13.02
C GLU A 626 -76.81 -6.24 14.24
N THR A 627 -76.16 -6.47 15.39
CA THR A 627 -76.82 -6.77 16.67
C THR A 627 -77.51 -5.53 17.28
N ALA A 628 -76.93 -4.35 17.14
CA ALA A 628 -77.44 -3.11 17.74
C ALA A 628 -78.63 -2.50 17.00
N ILE A 629 -78.70 -2.65 15.68
CA ILE A 629 -79.77 -2.05 14.87
C ILE A 629 -81.18 -2.44 15.33
N PRO A 630 -81.51 -3.73 15.57
CA PRO A 630 -82.81 -4.12 16.11
C PRO A 630 -83.11 -3.45 17.46
N ILE A 631 -82.12 -3.39 18.35
CA ILE A 631 -82.23 -2.81 19.69
C ILE A 631 -82.52 -1.31 19.61
N VAL A 632 -81.80 -0.59 18.74
CA VAL A 632 -82.00 0.84 18.53
C VAL A 632 -83.38 1.10 17.90
N TYR A 633 -83.81 0.27 16.94
CA TYR A 633 -85.13 0.42 16.33
C TYR A 633 -86.26 0.19 17.33
N GLU A 634 -86.20 -0.87 18.14
CA GLU A 634 -87.18 -1.17 19.19
C GLU A 634 -87.29 -0.02 20.20
N LYS A 635 -86.15 0.56 20.59
CA LYS A 635 -86.10 1.64 21.59
C LYS A 635 -86.62 2.98 21.07
N TYR A 636 -86.38 3.33 19.81
CA TYR A 636 -86.64 4.69 19.28
C TYR A 636 -87.70 4.75 18.18
N GLY A 637 -88.17 3.60 17.67
CA GLY A 637 -89.15 3.51 16.57
C GLY A 637 -88.65 4.01 15.21
N ARG A 638 -87.39 4.41 15.10
CA ARG A 638 -86.75 4.90 13.86
C ARG A 638 -85.25 4.61 13.87
N LEU A 639 -84.68 4.44 12.69
CA LEU A 639 -83.23 4.27 12.51
C LEU A 639 -82.62 5.50 11.83
N SER A 640 -81.49 5.95 12.33
CA SER A 640 -80.61 6.89 11.64
C SER A 640 -79.16 6.57 12.00
N GLN A 641 -78.21 6.96 11.13
CA GLN A 641 -76.79 6.73 11.38
C GLN A 641 -76.35 7.33 12.73
N ASN A 642 -76.87 8.51 13.08
CA ASN A 642 -76.54 9.18 14.33
C ASN A 642 -77.03 8.38 15.54
N LEU A 643 -78.27 7.88 15.54
CA LEU A 643 -78.81 7.11 16.67
C LEU A 643 -78.04 5.81 16.92
N VAL A 644 -77.65 5.11 15.86
CA VAL A 644 -76.81 3.91 15.99
C VAL A 644 -75.39 4.28 16.41
N GLY A 645 -74.84 5.38 15.87
CA GLY A 645 -73.54 5.92 16.31
C GLY A 645 -73.52 6.29 17.79
N ASP A 646 -74.57 6.94 18.28
CA ASP A 646 -74.75 7.35 19.67
C ASP A 646 -74.84 6.13 20.59
N TYR A 647 -75.51 5.05 20.15
CA TYR A 647 -75.56 3.77 20.87
C TYR A 647 -74.16 3.20 21.14
N PHE A 648 -73.23 3.36 20.17
CA PHE A 648 -71.84 2.96 20.31
C PHE A 648 -70.91 4.03 20.90
N GLY A 649 -71.43 5.19 21.31
CA GLY A 649 -70.64 6.30 21.81
C GLY A 649 -69.70 6.93 20.76
N ILE A 650 -70.02 6.82 19.46
CA ILE A 650 -69.22 7.41 18.38
C ILE A 650 -69.49 8.91 18.29
N ILE A 651 -68.69 9.70 19.00
CA ILE A 651 -68.82 11.18 19.08
C ILE A 651 -68.72 11.87 17.70
N ASN A 652 -68.04 11.26 16.72
CA ASN A 652 -67.80 11.88 15.41
C ASN A 652 -68.13 10.95 14.24
N ILE A 653 -69.38 10.50 14.18
CA ILE A 653 -69.86 9.67 13.06
C ILE A 653 -69.82 10.40 11.71
N ASN A 654 -69.69 11.74 11.71
CA ASN A 654 -69.61 12.56 10.50
C ASN A 654 -68.20 12.72 9.91
N ALA A 655 -67.25 11.89 10.33
CA ALA A 655 -65.91 11.85 9.74
C ALA A 655 -65.97 11.63 8.21
N ARG A 656 -65.29 12.50 7.44
CA ARG A 656 -65.28 12.45 5.96
C ARG A 656 -64.29 11.43 5.37
N LYS A 657 -63.36 10.91 6.19
CA LYS A 657 -62.34 9.93 5.78
C LYS A 657 -61.87 9.11 6.98
N GLY A 658 -61.25 7.95 6.72
CA GLY A 658 -60.64 7.10 7.74
C GLY A 658 -61.55 6.00 8.28
N PHE A 659 -61.22 5.47 9.47
CA PHE A 659 -61.92 4.34 10.08
C PHE A 659 -63.40 4.65 10.35
N TYR A 660 -63.71 5.77 11.00
CA TYR A 660 -65.09 6.15 11.33
C TYR A 660 -65.97 6.41 10.10
N TYR A 661 -65.39 6.85 8.98
CA TYR A 661 -66.12 6.97 7.72
C TYR A 661 -66.58 5.60 7.20
N GLN A 662 -65.74 4.57 7.32
CA GLN A 662 -66.10 3.20 6.95
C GLN A 662 -67.18 2.65 7.87
N VAL A 663 -67.04 2.84 9.19
CA VAL A 663 -68.07 2.45 10.17
C VAL A 663 -69.41 3.15 9.88
N LYS A 664 -69.40 4.46 9.60
CA LYS A 664 -70.60 5.22 9.17
C LYS A 664 -71.27 4.57 7.96
N LYS A 665 -70.49 4.21 6.94
CA LYS A 665 -71.00 3.56 5.74
C LYS A 665 -71.64 2.21 6.07
N MET A 666 -70.98 1.39 6.89
CA MET A 666 -71.53 0.11 7.34
C MET A 666 -72.85 0.26 8.08
N ILE A 667 -72.95 1.22 9.01
CA ILE A 667 -74.21 1.54 9.69
C ILE A 667 -75.32 1.87 8.68
N LYS A 668 -75.00 2.64 7.64
CA LYS A 668 -75.96 2.99 6.60
C LYS A 668 -76.47 1.75 5.88
N ASP A 669 -75.53 0.96 5.38
CA ASP A 669 -75.80 -0.21 4.53
C ASP A 669 -76.61 -1.25 5.32
N GLU A 670 -76.33 -1.42 6.61
CA GLU A 670 -77.05 -2.36 7.49
C GLU A 670 -78.43 -1.85 7.90
N ILE A 671 -78.61 -0.54 8.13
CA ILE A 671 -79.94 0.07 8.33
C ILE A 671 -80.83 -0.18 7.11
N GLU A 672 -80.29 0.06 5.90
CA GLU A 672 -81.01 -0.16 4.65
C GLU A 672 -81.42 -1.63 4.49
N ARG A 673 -80.51 -2.57 4.81
CA ARG A 673 -80.80 -4.01 4.78
C ARG A 673 -81.89 -4.41 5.78
N PHE A 674 -81.80 -3.95 7.03
CA PHE A 674 -82.77 -4.25 8.07
C PHE A 674 -84.17 -3.71 7.74
N LEU A 675 -84.26 -2.48 7.23
CA LEU A 675 -85.55 -1.88 6.83
C LEU A 675 -86.15 -2.61 5.63
N ALA A 676 -85.34 -3.01 4.64
CA ALA A 676 -85.83 -3.81 3.51
C ALA A 676 -86.42 -5.15 3.98
N PHE A 677 -85.79 -5.81 4.95
CA PHE A 677 -86.31 -7.05 5.56
C PHE A 677 -87.65 -6.82 6.26
N LYS A 678 -87.82 -5.72 7.01
CA LYS A 678 -89.06 -5.36 7.73
C LYS A 678 -90.24 -4.95 6.85
N VAL A 679 -89.98 -4.49 5.62
CA VAL A 679 -91.04 -4.08 4.68
C VAL A 679 -91.58 -5.27 3.87
N HIS A 680 -90.76 -6.31 3.68
CA HIS A 680 -91.08 -7.47 2.86
C HIS A 680 -91.41 -8.76 3.64
N GLY A 681 -91.14 -8.79 4.94
CA GLY A 681 -91.59 -9.83 5.86
C GLY A 681 -92.54 -9.25 6.89
#